data_AF-A0A9R0TM26-F1
#
_entry.id   AF-A0A9R0TM26-F1
#
_cell.length_a   1.000
_cell.length_b   1.000
_cell.length_c   1.000
_cell.angle_alpha   90.00
_cell.angle_beta   90.00
_cell.angle_gamma   90.00
#
_symmetry.space_group_name_H-M   'P 1'
#
loop_
_entity.id
_entity.type
_entity.pdbx_description
1 polymer ?
#
loop_
_entity_poly.entity_id
_entity_poly.type
_entity_poly.pdbx_seq_one_letter_code
_entity_poly.pdbx_strand_id
1 'polypeptide(L)'
;MKEVIRREKEAGITPDPNIDTYMKAISVEGLERSMQTDYIMKIMGLDICADVLVGDAMRRGISGGEKKRLTTGEMIVGPSKALFMDEISTGLDSSTTFQIVSCLQQLAHISESTILVSLLQPAPETYELFDDIILMAEGQIVYHGHKGYIMSFFESCGFECPERKGSADFLQEVLSKKDQKQYWSRNEEGYNFVTVDQFCDKFKASQSGQNLAEELSKPYEESKGHKNALSFSIYSLSKWDLLKACFARELLLMKRNAFIYISKSIQLGLLAVITGTVFLRTRMGVDRIHANYYMGSLFYALLLLMVNGFPELAMAINRLPIFYKQRDDYFYPAWAYAIPSFILKIPVSLVESIAWTTISYYLIGYTPEASRFFCQLLVLFLIHTVTLSMFRCVASYCQTMVAGSVGGTMAFLATLLFGGFIIPRSFMPNWLKWGFWLSPLSYGEIGLTGNEFLAQRWLEIKISGVALGRRILMDQGLDFSSYFYWISIGALLGFTLLFNVGFAIGLTIKKVPGTSRAIISRNKLTTFDGRDQDNNAENRRPKLQAETALSPNRTGRMVLPFTPLIISFQDVNYYVDTPAEMREHGYMEKKLQLLHNITGAFQPGVLSALMGVTGAGKTTLLDVLSGRKTGGVIEGDIRIGGYPKIQQTFARISGYCEQTDVHSPQITLGESVAYSAWLRLPPEVDAKPYSFPSGICERSS
;
A
#
# COMPACT_ATOMS: atom_id res chain seq x y z
N MET A 1 3.57 25.64 -25.67
CA MET A 1 2.73 25.61 -26.89
C MET A 1 3.31 26.42 -28.05
N LYS A 2 3.64 27.72 -27.90
CA LYS A 2 4.27 28.51 -28.98
C LYS A 2 5.54 27.88 -29.56
N GLU A 3 6.38 27.29 -28.71
CA GLU A 3 7.61 26.60 -29.13
C GLU A 3 7.36 25.25 -29.82
N VAL A 4 6.28 24.55 -29.45
CA VAL A 4 5.89 23.27 -30.07
C VAL A 4 5.33 23.53 -31.47
N ILE A 5 4.43 24.51 -31.61
CA ILE A 5 3.88 24.95 -32.90
C ILE A 5 4.99 25.48 -33.82
N ARG A 6 6.01 26.16 -33.27
CA ARG A 6 7.19 26.59 -34.04
C ARG A 6 7.97 25.40 -34.58
N ARG A 7 8.25 24.40 -33.74
CA ARG A 7 8.98 23.18 -34.13
C ARG A 7 8.19 22.29 -35.08
N GLU A 8 6.88 22.19 -34.93
CA GLU A 8 5.99 21.45 -35.85
C GLU A 8 5.94 22.11 -37.23
N LYS A 9 5.89 23.45 -37.28
CA LYS A 9 6.01 24.21 -38.53
C LYS A 9 7.38 24.06 -39.17
N GLU A 10 8.45 24.08 -38.38
CA GLU A 10 9.82 23.87 -38.87
C GLU A 10 10.05 22.45 -39.38
N ALA A 11 9.37 21.45 -38.79
CA ALA A 11 9.44 20.05 -39.21
C ALA A 11 8.40 19.68 -40.30
N GLY A 12 7.52 20.58 -40.71
CA GLY A 12 6.47 20.33 -41.71
C GLY A 12 5.42 19.30 -41.29
N ILE A 13 5.24 19.08 -39.98
CA ILE A 13 4.32 18.09 -39.43
C ILE A 13 2.95 18.74 -39.26
N THR A 14 1.92 18.24 -39.96
CA THR A 14 0.52 18.59 -39.69
C THR A 14 -0.04 17.65 -38.62
N PRO A 15 -0.25 18.10 -37.38
CA PRO A 15 -0.83 17.25 -36.34
C PRO A 15 -2.28 16.90 -36.68
N ASP A 16 -2.71 15.70 -36.25
CA ASP A 16 -4.09 15.26 -36.39
C ASP A 16 -5.05 16.28 -35.75
N PRO A 17 -6.09 16.73 -36.46
CA PRO A 17 -6.99 17.78 -35.96
C PRO A 17 -7.70 17.41 -34.65
N ASN A 18 -7.94 16.13 -34.36
CA ASN A 18 -8.51 15.70 -33.07
C ASN A 18 -7.49 15.85 -31.95
N ILE A 19 -6.23 15.50 -32.21
CA ILE A 19 -5.12 15.62 -31.25
C ILE A 19 -4.79 17.10 -31.02
N ASP A 20 -4.76 17.93 -32.07
CA ASP A 20 -4.50 19.36 -31.98
C ASP A 20 -5.63 20.11 -31.24
N THR A 21 -6.90 19.74 -31.51
CA THR A 21 -8.05 20.27 -30.77
C THR A 21 -8.00 19.86 -29.29
N TYR A 22 -7.59 18.63 -29.00
CA TYR A 22 -7.42 18.13 -27.64
C TYR A 22 -6.26 18.81 -26.90
N MET A 23 -5.09 18.94 -27.55
CA MET A 23 -3.92 19.66 -27.03
C MET A 23 -4.23 21.14 -26.76
N LYS A 24 -5.05 21.76 -27.61
CA LYS A 24 -5.56 23.13 -27.41
C LYS A 24 -6.56 23.22 -26.26
N ALA A 25 -7.49 22.27 -26.14
CA ALA A 25 -8.45 22.21 -25.03
C ALA A 25 -7.76 22.03 -23.66
N ILE A 26 -6.65 21.30 -23.62
CA ILE A 26 -5.84 21.10 -22.40
C ILE A 26 -4.93 22.29 -22.09
N SER A 27 -4.58 23.09 -23.11
CA SER A 27 -3.76 24.29 -22.94
C SER A 27 -4.49 25.49 -22.34
N VAL A 28 -5.81 25.39 -22.14
CA VAL A 28 -6.62 26.39 -21.45
C VAL A 28 -6.19 26.42 -19.98
N GLU A 29 -5.75 27.58 -19.51
CA GLU A 29 -5.40 27.82 -18.10
C GLU A 29 -6.58 27.45 -17.18
N GLY A 30 -6.48 26.31 -16.49
CA GLY A 30 -7.53 25.83 -15.57
C GLY A 30 -7.52 24.32 -15.28
N LEU A 31 -6.93 23.47 -16.14
CA LEU A 31 -6.77 22.04 -15.85
C LEU A 31 -5.51 21.80 -14.99
N GLU A 32 -5.71 21.47 -13.71
CA GLU A 32 -4.65 21.18 -12.73
C GLU A 32 -4.17 19.70 -12.76
N ARG A 33 -4.77 18.83 -13.56
CA ARG A 33 -4.49 17.39 -13.60
C ARG A 33 -3.54 17.01 -14.75
N SER A 34 -2.75 15.95 -14.56
CA SER A 34 -1.89 15.41 -15.63
C SER A 34 -2.75 14.89 -16.77
N MET A 35 -2.31 15.12 -18.01
CA MET A 35 -2.97 14.68 -19.24
C MET A 35 -3.25 13.17 -19.22
N GLN A 36 -2.36 12.37 -18.64
CA GLN A 36 -2.54 10.93 -18.55
C GLN A 36 -3.60 10.53 -17.52
N THR A 37 -3.67 11.24 -16.39
CA THR A 37 -4.71 11.02 -15.36
C THR A 37 -6.10 11.28 -15.93
N ASP A 38 -6.29 12.40 -16.64
CA ASP A 38 -7.57 12.75 -17.24
C ASP A 38 -7.97 11.79 -18.37
N TYR A 39 -6.99 11.34 -19.16
CA TYR A 39 -7.21 10.31 -20.17
C TYR A 39 -7.70 8.99 -19.56
N ILE A 40 -7.04 8.51 -18.50
CA ILE A 40 -7.42 7.27 -17.83
C ILE A 40 -8.77 7.42 -17.13
N MET A 41 -9.06 8.56 -16.49
CA MET A 41 -10.37 8.81 -15.91
C MET A 41 -11.49 8.79 -16.95
N LYS A 42 -11.25 9.32 -18.15
CA LYS A 42 -12.22 9.25 -19.25
C LYS A 42 -12.42 7.84 -19.79
N ILE A 43 -11.33 7.08 -20.00
CA ILE A 43 -11.43 5.67 -20.42
C ILE A 43 -12.23 4.85 -19.40
N MET A 44 -11.99 5.09 -18.11
CA MET A 44 -12.68 4.37 -17.04
C MET A 44 -14.10 4.92 -16.76
N GLY A 45 -14.55 5.97 -17.47
CA GLY A 45 -15.87 6.59 -17.22
C GLY A 45 -16.02 7.15 -15.80
N LEU A 46 -14.94 7.70 -15.23
CA LEU A 46 -14.88 8.25 -13.87
C LEU A 46 -14.75 9.78 -13.83
N ASP A 47 -14.76 10.43 -15.00
CA ASP A 47 -14.61 11.88 -15.16
C ASP A 47 -15.72 12.66 -14.43
N ILE A 48 -16.96 12.19 -14.50
CA ILE A 48 -18.12 12.81 -13.84
C ILE A 48 -17.97 12.78 -12.31
N CYS A 49 -17.35 11.72 -11.77
CA CYS A 49 -17.22 11.48 -10.33
C CYS A 49 -15.85 11.86 -9.77
N ALA A 50 -15.02 12.57 -10.55
CA ALA A 50 -13.62 12.79 -10.20
C ALA A 50 -13.41 13.60 -8.91
N ASP A 51 -14.28 14.56 -8.61
CA ASP A 51 -14.21 15.38 -7.38
C ASP A 51 -15.02 14.81 -6.21
N VAL A 52 -15.64 13.63 -6.39
CA VAL A 52 -16.43 12.97 -5.35
C VAL A 52 -15.49 12.22 -4.39
N LEU A 53 -15.75 12.32 -3.09
CA LEU A 53 -15.03 11.54 -2.08
C LEU A 53 -15.34 10.05 -2.22
N VAL A 54 -14.33 9.20 -2.08
CA VAL A 54 -14.51 7.75 -2.18
C VAL A 54 -15.49 7.23 -1.11
N GLY A 55 -15.45 7.83 0.09
CA GLY A 55 -16.36 7.51 1.19
C GLY A 55 -16.09 6.14 1.84
N ASP A 56 -16.79 5.88 2.94
CA ASP A 56 -16.76 4.64 3.70
C ASP A 56 -18.18 4.12 3.95
N ALA A 57 -18.35 3.12 4.81
CA ALA A 57 -19.67 2.59 5.15
C ALA A 57 -20.56 3.61 5.89
N MET A 58 -19.98 4.62 6.54
CA MET A 58 -20.67 5.62 7.34
C MET A 58 -20.92 6.93 6.56
N ARG A 59 -20.04 7.25 5.60
CA ARG A 59 -20.10 8.41 4.73
C ARG A 59 -20.26 7.94 3.30
N ARG A 60 -21.46 8.19 2.74
CA ARG A 60 -21.75 7.93 1.34
C ARG A 60 -20.70 8.57 0.44
N GLY A 61 -20.12 7.76 -0.43
CA GLY A 61 -19.21 8.19 -1.49
C GLY A 61 -19.61 7.54 -2.80
N ILE A 62 -18.61 7.10 -3.56
CA ILE A 62 -18.80 6.43 -4.85
C ILE A 62 -19.39 5.01 -4.70
N SER A 63 -20.11 4.55 -5.73
CA SER A 63 -20.72 3.22 -5.81
C SER A 63 -19.69 2.08 -5.85
N GLY A 64 -20.12 0.83 -5.60
CA GLY A 64 -19.22 -0.33 -5.66
C GLY A 64 -18.56 -0.52 -7.03
N GLY A 65 -19.31 -0.37 -8.13
CA GLY A 65 -18.77 -0.41 -9.48
C GLY A 65 -17.75 0.69 -9.77
N GLU A 66 -17.99 1.91 -9.29
CA GLU A 66 -17.03 3.01 -9.39
C GLU A 66 -15.77 2.77 -8.56
N LYS A 67 -15.88 2.14 -7.37
CA LYS A 67 -14.69 1.73 -6.58
C LYS A 67 -13.82 0.74 -7.33
N LYS A 68 -14.43 -0.24 -8.01
CA LYS A 68 -13.69 -1.22 -8.81
C LYS A 68 -12.99 -0.56 -9.99
N ARG A 69 -13.71 0.32 -10.71
CA ARG A 69 -13.13 1.13 -11.80
C ARG A 69 -12.00 2.05 -11.29
N LEU A 70 -12.11 2.61 -10.09
CA LEU A 70 -11.04 3.40 -9.47
C LEU A 70 -9.80 2.54 -9.18
N THR A 71 -9.96 1.35 -8.60
CA THR A 71 -8.83 0.40 -8.39
C THR A 71 -8.15 0.07 -9.70
N THR A 72 -8.93 -0.25 -10.73
CA THR A 72 -8.42 -0.48 -12.09
C THR A 72 -7.71 0.74 -12.64
N GLY A 73 -8.26 1.94 -12.49
CA GLY A 73 -7.64 3.20 -12.89
C GLY A 73 -6.30 3.44 -12.20
N GLU A 74 -6.21 3.27 -10.87
CA GLU A 74 -4.96 3.37 -10.11
C GLU A 74 -3.88 2.42 -10.64
N MET A 75 -4.27 1.22 -11.05
CA MET A 75 -3.39 0.17 -11.58
C MET A 75 -3.03 0.34 -13.05
N ILE A 76 -3.87 1.01 -13.85
CA ILE A 76 -3.56 1.33 -15.26
C ILE A 76 -2.60 2.52 -15.33
N VAL A 77 -2.72 3.49 -14.41
CA VAL A 77 -1.88 4.68 -14.41
C VAL A 77 -0.44 4.31 -14.09
N GLY A 78 0.41 4.27 -15.12
CA GLY A 78 1.82 3.93 -15.00
C GLY A 78 2.33 3.24 -16.26
N PRO A 79 3.60 2.80 -16.26
CA PRO A 79 4.18 2.05 -17.38
C PRO A 79 3.75 0.57 -17.40
N SER A 80 2.71 0.16 -16.64
CA SER A 80 2.27 -1.23 -16.57
C SER A 80 1.67 -1.66 -17.90
N LYS A 81 2.26 -2.70 -18.50
CA LYS A 81 1.85 -3.27 -19.79
C LYS A 81 1.18 -4.64 -19.64
N ALA A 82 1.33 -5.26 -18.48
CA ALA A 82 0.65 -6.48 -18.11
C ALA A 82 -0.33 -6.20 -16.98
N LEU A 83 -1.61 -6.40 -17.21
CA LEU A 83 -2.65 -6.16 -16.21
C LEU A 83 -3.30 -7.49 -15.84
N PHE A 84 -3.22 -7.84 -14.55
CA PHE A 84 -3.84 -9.02 -13.98
C PHE A 84 -5.04 -8.58 -13.16
N MET A 85 -6.23 -9.01 -13.57
CA MET A 85 -7.50 -8.60 -13.00
C MET A 85 -8.17 -9.81 -12.37
N ASP A 86 -8.15 -9.90 -11.04
CA ASP A 86 -8.67 -11.06 -10.30
C ASP A 86 -10.12 -10.86 -9.88
N GLU A 87 -10.99 -11.75 -10.34
CA GLU A 87 -12.43 -11.82 -10.05
C GLU A 87 -13.14 -10.45 -10.07
N ILE A 88 -12.92 -9.65 -11.12
CA ILE A 88 -13.40 -8.26 -11.13
C ILE A 88 -14.92 -8.11 -11.22
N SER A 89 -15.64 -9.18 -11.54
CA SER A 89 -17.10 -9.21 -11.64
C SER A 89 -17.80 -9.52 -10.31
N THR A 90 -17.08 -9.93 -9.25
CA THR A 90 -17.72 -10.32 -7.99
C THR A 90 -18.35 -9.13 -7.29
N GLY A 91 -19.65 -9.22 -6.99
CA GLY A 91 -20.40 -8.15 -6.33
C GLY A 91 -20.86 -7.02 -7.25
N LEU A 92 -20.73 -7.18 -8.57
CA LEU A 92 -21.23 -6.25 -9.57
C LEU A 92 -22.41 -6.83 -10.35
N ASP A 93 -23.28 -5.96 -10.87
CA ASP A 93 -24.31 -6.35 -11.83
C ASP A 93 -23.71 -6.61 -13.22
N SER A 94 -24.46 -7.33 -14.07
CA SER A 94 -24.01 -7.71 -15.42
C SER A 94 -23.74 -6.51 -16.32
N SER A 95 -24.52 -5.43 -16.18
CA SER A 95 -24.35 -4.23 -17.00
C SER A 95 -23.07 -3.47 -16.65
N THR A 96 -22.78 -3.31 -15.35
CA THR A 96 -21.52 -2.71 -14.88
C THR A 96 -20.32 -3.57 -15.28
N THR A 97 -20.44 -4.90 -15.18
CA THR A 97 -19.36 -5.82 -15.59
C THR A 97 -19.04 -5.66 -17.09
N PHE A 98 -20.06 -5.64 -17.94
CA PHE A 98 -19.90 -5.40 -19.38
C PHE A 98 -19.20 -4.08 -19.67
N GLN A 99 -19.60 -2.99 -19.00
CA GLN A 99 -18.94 -1.69 -19.14
C GLN A 99 -17.46 -1.73 -18.77
N ILE A 100 -17.11 -2.37 -17.65
CA ILE A 100 -15.71 -2.49 -17.21
C ILE A 100 -14.89 -3.28 -18.23
N VAL A 101 -15.39 -4.44 -18.67
CA VAL A 101 -14.68 -5.28 -19.65
C VAL A 101 -14.55 -4.58 -20.99
N SER A 102 -15.56 -3.83 -21.43
CA SER A 102 -15.49 -3.02 -22.65
C SER A 102 -14.41 -1.93 -22.56
N CYS A 103 -14.30 -1.25 -21.42
CA CYS A 103 -13.23 -0.29 -21.18
C CYS A 103 -11.84 -0.96 -21.21
N LEU A 104 -11.71 -2.16 -20.63
CA LEU A 104 -10.46 -2.94 -20.66
C LEU A 104 -10.11 -3.41 -22.08
N GLN A 105 -11.10 -3.80 -22.89
CA GLN A 105 -10.89 -4.18 -24.28
C GLN A 105 -10.33 -2.99 -25.08
N GLN A 106 -10.97 -1.83 -24.96
CA GLN A 106 -10.48 -0.59 -25.60
C GLN A 106 -9.08 -0.25 -25.12
N LEU A 107 -8.81 -0.37 -23.82
CA LEU A 107 -7.48 -0.15 -23.28
C LEU A 107 -6.45 -1.12 -23.89
N ALA A 108 -6.74 -2.42 -23.93
CA ALA A 108 -5.86 -3.43 -24.51
C ALA A 108 -5.51 -3.07 -25.96
N HIS A 109 -6.53 -2.77 -26.78
CA HIS A 109 -6.35 -2.49 -28.20
C HIS A 109 -5.65 -1.16 -28.48
N ILE A 110 -5.92 -0.10 -27.70
CA ILE A 110 -5.32 1.22 -27.89
C ILE A 110 -3.88 1.28 -27.36
N SER A 111 -3.64 0.69 -26.19
CA SER A 111 -2.34 0.78 -25.51
C SER A 111 -1.41 -0.40 -25.83
N GLU A 112 -1.85 -1.35 -26.65
CA GLU A 112 -1.17 -2.63 -26.90
C GLU A 112 -0.79 -3.36 -25.59
N SER A 113 -1.62 -3.19 -24.56
CA SER A 113 -1.41 -3.83 -23.25
C SER A 113 -1.90 -5.27 -23.28
N THR A 114 -1.23 -6.12 -22.51
CA THR A 114 -1.67 -7.49 -22.23
C THR A 114 -2.54 -7.47 -20.99
N ILE A 115 -3.82 -7.85 -21.12
CA ILE A 115 -4.76 -7.85 -20.00
C ILE A 115 -5.34 -9.24 -19.81
N LEU A 116 -5.13 -9.81 -18.63
CA LEU A 116 -5.70 -11.08 -18.21
C LEU A 116 -6.77 -10.84 -17.15
N VAL A 117 -8.00 -11.26 -17.45
CA VAL A 117 -9.14 -11.07 -16.56
C VAL A 117 -9.69 -12.42 -16.10
N SER A 118 -9.69 -12.69 -14.79
CA SER A 118 -10.39 -13.84 -14.25
C SER A 118 -11.86 -13.52 -13.99
N LEU A 119 -12.74 -14.38 -14.51
CA LEU A 119 -14.19 -14.26 -14.38
C LEU A 119 -14.77 -15.60 -13.96
N LEU A 120 -15.68 -15.58 -13.00
CA LEU A 120 -16.28 -16.81 -12.49
C LEU A 120 -17.33 -17.35 -13.46
N GLN A 121 -18.23 -16.53 -14.01
CA GLN A 121 -19.23 -16.89 -15.05
C GLN A 121 -19.67 -15.62 -15.80
N PRO A 122 -19.05 -15.25 -16.94
CA PRO A 122 -19.45 -14.06 -17.67
C PRO A 122 -20.79 -14.23 -18.38
N ALA A 123 -21.58 -13.16 -18.42
CA ALA A 123 -22.75 -13.07 -19.29
C ALA A 123 -22.34 -13.17 -20.77
N PRO A 124 -23.21 -13.67 -21.67
CA PRO A 124 -22.87 -13.86 -23.08
C PRO A 124 -22.30 -12.60 -23.74
N GLU A 125 -22.86 -11.43 -23.45
CA GLU A 125 -22.40 -10.15 -23.98
C GLU A 125 -20.99 -9.81 -23.51
N THR A 126 -20.64 -10.17 -22.28
CA THR A 126 -19.30 -9.96 -21.71
C THR A 126 -18.30 -10.97 -22.25
N TYR A 127 -18.73 -12.23 -22.42
CA TYR A 127 -17.93 -13.28 -23.06
C TYR A 127 -17.52 -12.88 -24.48
N GLU A 128 -18.43 -12.20 -25.21
CA GLU A 128 -18.16 -11.78 -26.58
C GLU A 128 -17.03 -10.75 -26.72
N LEU A 129 -16.72 -9.99 -25.66
CA LEU A 129 -15.66 -8.97 -25.65
C LEU A 129 -14.24 -9.53 -25.57
N PHE A 130 -14.07 -10.81 -25.25
CA PHE A 130 -12.74 -11.43 -25.12
C PHE A 130 -12.19 -11.88 -26.47
N ASP A 131 -10.91 -11.57 -26.68
CA ASP A 131 -10.17 -12.00 -27.86
C ASP A 131 -9.68 -13.45 -27.66
N ASP A 132 -9.10 -13.74 -26.49
CA ASP A 132 -8.51 -15.03 -26.12
C ASP A 132 -9.14 -15.62 -24.85
N ILE A 133 -9.13 -16.96 -24.76
CA ILE A 133 -9.61 -17.70 -23.59
C ILE A 133 -8.54 -18.67 -23.10
N ILE A 134 -8.32 -18.66 -21.79
CA ILE A 134 -7.58 -19.65 -21.04
C ILE A 134 -8.56 -20.38 -20.13
N LEU A 135 -8.77 -21.66 -20.41
CA LEU A 135 -9.67 -22.51 -19.64
C LEU A 135 -8.85 -23.40 -18.71
N MET A 136 -9.09 -23.28 -17.40
CA MET A 136 -8.41 -24.05 -16.36
C MET A 136 -9.36 -25.02 -15.66
N ALA A 137 -8.83 -26.21 -15.34
CA ALA A 137 -9.44 -27.17 -14.42
C ALA A 137 -8.34 -27.92 -13.67
N GLU A 138 -8.60 -28.24 -12.39
CA GLU A 138 -7.69 -29.06 -11.54
C GLU A 138 -6.21 -28.61 -11.55
N GLY A 139 -5.97 -27.29 -11.67
CA GLY A 139 -4.62 -26.74 -11.72
C GLY A 139 -3.86 -27.00 -13.02
N GLN A 140 -4.55 -27.33 -14.11
CA GLN A 140 -4.04 -27.50 -15.47
C GLN A 140 -4.73 -26.55 -16.46
N ILE A 141 -4.07 -26.23 -17.58
CA ILE A 141 -4.68 -25.52 -18.72
C ILE A 141 -5.25 -26.55 -19.68
N VAL A 142 -6.57 -26.53 -19.83
CA VAL A 142 -7.33 -27.41 -20.74
C VAL A 142 -7.31 -26.86 -22.17
N TYR A 143 -7.40 -25.54 -22.29
CA TYR A 143 -7.40 -24.86 -23.59
C TYR A 143 -6.79 -23.47 -23.44
N HIS A 144 -6.03 -23.06 -24.46
CA HIS A 144 -5.50 -21.71 -24.60
C HIS A 144 -5.53 -21.28 -26.08
N GLY A 145 -6.22 -20.19 -26.38
CA GLY A 145 -6.17 -19.57 -27.70
C GLY A 145 -7.37 -18.66 -27.98
N HIS A 146 -7.51 -18.27 -29.25
CA HIS A 146 -8.56 -17.38 -29.71
C HIS A 146 -9.95 -17.95 -29.48
N LYS A 147 -10.85 -17.12 -28.93
CA LYS A 147 -12.23 -17.50 -28.56
C LYS A 147 -12.96 -18.25 -29.68
N GLY A 148 -12.77 -17.83 -30.93
CA GLY A 148 -13.44 -18.42 -32.10
C GLY A 148 -13.17 -19.91 -32.35
N TYR A 149 -12.08 -20.48 -31.83
CA TYR A 149 -11.71 -21.89 -32.07
C TYR A 149 -12.06 -22.82 -30.91
N ILE A 150 -12.49 -22.30 -29.76
CA ILE A 150 -12.72 -23.12 -28.56
C ILE A 150 -13.89 -24.10 -28.75
N MET A 151 -14.96 -23.68 -29.44
CA MET A 151 -16.14 -24.52 -29.68
C MET A 151 -15.77 -25.69 -30.61
N SER A 152 -15.07 -25.40 -31.71
CA SER A 152 -14.56 -26.43 -32.63
C SER A 152 -13.62 -27.43 -31.94
N PHE A 153 -12.86 -27.00 -30.93
CA PHE A 153 -12.01 -27.89 -30.15
C PHE A 153 -12.85 -28.89 -29.34
N PHE A 154 -13.88 -28.42 -28.63
CA PHE A 154 -14.77 -29.32 -27.87
C PHE A 154 -15.63 -30.21 -28.77
N GLU A 155 -16.07 -29.72 -29.93
CA GLU A 155 -16.74 -30.54 -30.96
C GLU A 155 -15.84 -31.67 -31.46
N SER A 156 -14.56 -31.37 -31.76
CA SER A 156 -13.58 -32.41 -32.12
C SER A 156 -13.37 -33.44 -31.02
N CYS A 157 -13.57 -33.04 -29.76
CA CYS A 157 -13.52 -33.93 -28.60
C CYS A 157 -14.78 -34.78 -28.41
N GLY A 158 -15.87 -34.51 -29.14
CA GLY A 158 -17.16 -35.22 -29.07
C GLY A 158 -18.25 -34.49 -28.27
N PHE A 159 -18.05 -33.21 -27.94
CA PHE A 159 -18.98 -32.41 -27.15
C PHE A 159 -19.54 -31.24 -27.93
N GLU A 160 -20.86 -31.07 -27.92
CA GLU A 160 -21.55 -30.00 -28.65
C GLU A 160 -22.35 -29.12 -27.69
N CYS A 161 -22.31 -27.81 -27.93
CA CYS A 161 -23.02 -26.85 -27.09
C CYS A 161 -24.45 -26.64 -27.60
N PRO A 162 -25.48 -26.82 -26.76
CA PRO A 162 -26.87 -26.55 -27.14
C PRO A 162 -27.12 -25.06 -27.45
N GLU A 163 -28.01 -24.77 -28.41
CA GLU A 163 -28.31 -23.38 -28.84
C GLU A 163 -28.79 -22.44 -27.73
N ARG A 164 -29.49 -22.96 -26.71
CA ARG A 164 -30.02 -22.16 -25.59
C ARG A 164 -29.05 -22.00 -24.42
N LYS A 165 -27.87 -22.62 -24.49
CA LYS A 165 -26.87 -22.58 -23.41
C LYS A 165 -25.79 -21.56 -23.75
N GLY A 166 -25.42 -20.72 -22.78
CA GLY A 166 -24.31 -19.78 -22.96
C GLY A 166 -22.98 -20.53 -23.10
N SER A 167 -22.13 -20.09 -24.03
CA SER A 167 -20.83 -20.72 -24.28
C SER A 167 -19.97 -20.78 -23.02
N ALA A 168 -19.96 -19.70 -22.22
CA ALA A 168 -19.21 -19.64 -20.98
C ALA A 168 -19.62 -20.70 -19.94
N ASP A 169 -20.92 -20.98 -19.83
CA ASP A 169 -21.46 -21.99 -18.92
C ASP A 169 -21.12 -23.39 -19.42
N PHE A 170 -21.30 -23.63 -20.73
CA PHE A 170 -20.95 -24.89 -21.38
C PHE A 170 -19.48 -25.25 -21.12
N LEU A 171 -18.55 -24.30 -21.31
CA LEU A 171 -17.12 -24.52 -21.12
C LEU A 171 -16.74 -24.93 -19.68
N GLN A 172 -17.51 -24.52 -18.68
CA GLN A 172 -17.28 -24.92 -17.30
C GLN A 172 -17.93 -26.26 -16.97
N GLU A 173 -19.14 -26.49 -17.47
CA GLU A 173 -19.89 -27.71 -17.21
C GLU A 173 -19.35 -28.93 -17.96
N VAL A 174 -18.78 -28.75 -19.16
CA VAL A 174 -18.15 -29.85 -19.92
C VAL A 174 -16.94 -30.45 -19.20
N LEU A 175 -16.32 -29.70 -18.28
CA LEU A 175 -15.22 -30.17 -17.43
C LEU A 175 -15.72 -30.85 -16.15
N SER A 176 -17.01 -30.72 -15.81
CA SER A 176 -17.61 -31.28 -14.61
C SER A 176 -18.06 -32.73 -14.85
N LYS A 177 -17.65 -33.65 -13.96
CA LYS A 177 -18.09 -35.06 -14.00
C LYS A 177 -19.61 -35.24 -13.92
N LYS A 178 -20.33 -34.30 -13.28
CA LYS A 178 -21.78 -34.36 -13.13
C LYS A 178 -22.51 -33.99 -14.42
N ASP A 179 -21.94 -33.05 -15.17
CA ASP A 179 -22.63 -32.31 -16.23
C ASP A 179 -22.06 -32.62 -17.62
N GLN A 180 -20.93 -33.30 -17.74
CA GLN A 180 -20.31 -33.58 -19.03
C GLN A 180 -21.18 -34.50 -19.94
N LYS A 181 -21.98 -35.41 -19.36
CA LYS A 181 -22.79 -36.38 -20.11
C LYS A 181 -23.87 -35.73 -20.99
N GLN A 182 -24.47 -34.62 -20.56
CA GLN A 182 -25.55 -33.95 -21.31
C GLN A 182 -25.06 -33.29 -22.61
N TYR A 183 -23.75 -33.13 -22.78
CA TYR A 183 -23.14 -32.48 -23.94
C TYR A 183 -22.57 -33.44 -24.97
N TRP A 184 -22.67 -34.75 -24.73
CA TRP A 184 -22.13 -35.77 -25.63
C TRP A 184 -22.98 -35.88 -26.90
N SER A 185 -22.38 -35.63 -28.07
CA SER A 185 -23.08 -35.64 -29.37
C SER A 185 -22.85 -36.90 -30.21
N ARG A 186 -21.85 -37.72 -29.87
CA ARG A 186 -21.52 -38.94 -30.62
C ARG A 186 -22.46 -40.10 -30.26
N ASN A 187 -23.60 -40.17 -30.94
CA ASN A 187 -24.61 -41.20 -30.72
C ASN A 187 -24.12 -42.65 -30.98
N GLU A 188 -23.05 -42.81 -31.78
CA GLU A 188 -22.48 -44.12 -32.14
C GLU A 188 -21.47 -44.64 -31.09
N GLU A 189 -20.94 -43.77 -30.24
CA GLU A 189 -19.95 -44.11 -29.21
C GLU A 189 -20.57 -44.01 -27.81
N GLY A 190 -20.36 -45.01 -26.96
CA GLY A 190 -20.79 -44.97 -25.57
C GLY A 190 -20.08 -43.86 -24.80
N TYR A 191 -20.84 -43.02 -24.09
CA TYR A 191 -20.27 -41.95 -23.26
C TYR A 191 -19.38 -42.53 -22.15
N ASN A 192 -18.12 -42.11 -22.14
CA ASN A 192 -17.19 -42.27 -21.03
C ASN A 192 -16.73 -40.89 -20.55
N PHE A 193 -16.56 -40.74 -19.24
CA PHE A 193 -16.07 -39.49 -18.67
C PHE A 193 -14.64 -39.21 -19.17
N VAL A 194 -14.47 -38.08 -19.86
CA VAL A 194 -13.19 -37.59 -20.36
C VAL A 194 -12.54 -36.78 -19.25
N THR A 195 -11.37 -37.23 -18.79
CA THR A 195 -10.65 -36.56 -17.70
C THR A 195 -9.95 -35.29 -18.17
N VAL A 196 -9.58 -34.43 -17.22
CA VAL A 196 -8.84 -33.18 -17.52
C VAL A 196 -7.51 -33.48 -18.22
N ASP A 197 -6.78 -34.49 -17.79
CA ASP A 197 -5.53 -34.92 -18.45
C ASP A 197 -5.74 -35.30 -19.92
N GLN A 198 -6.83 -36.03 -20.23
CA GLN A 198 -7.14 -36.41 -21.60
C GLN A 198 -7.47 -35.19 -22.48
N PHE A 199 -8.17 -34.19 -21.93
CA PHE A 199 -8.37 -32.93 -22.66
C PHE A 199 -7.06 -32.18 -22.88
N CYS A 200 -6.17 -32.15 -21.88
CA CYS A 200 -4.86 -31.52 -22.00
C CYS A 200 -4.01 -32.18 -23.10
N ASP A 201 -4.02 -33.51 -23.20
CA ASP A 201 -3.31 -34.24 -24.24
C ASP A 201 -3.92 -34.01 -25.62
N LYS A 202 -5.25 -33.97 -25.73
CA LYS A 202 -5.95 -33.56 -26.97
C LYS A 202 -5.61 -32.13 -27.36
N PHE A 203 -5.50 -31.20 -26.41
CA PHE A 203 -5.12 -29.81 -26.67
C PHE A 203 -3.69 -29.72 -27.20
N LYS A 204 -2.72 -30.40 -26.59
CA LYS A 204 -1.34 -30.49 -27.09
C LYS A 204 -1.26 -31.04 -28.51
N ALA A 205 -2.13 -32.00 -28.85
CA ALA A 205 -2.23 -32.55 -30.20
C ALA A 205 -2.94 -31.63 -31.21
N SER A 206 -3.79 -30.71 -30.75
CA SER A 206 -4.55 -29.79 -31.59
C SER A 206 -3.66 -28.75 -32.30
N GLN A 207 -4.15 -28.18 -33.41
CA GLN A 207 -3.43 -27.13 -34.15
C GLN A 207 -3.09 -25.93 -33.25
N SER A 208 -4.01 -25.51 -32.38
CA SER A 208 -3.79 -24.38 -31.46
C SER A 208 -2.68 -24.69 -30.45
N GLY A 209 -2.64 -25.91 -29.89
CA GLY A 209 -1.60 -26.34 -28.98
C GLY A 209 -0.22 -26.46 -29.65
N GLN A 210 -0.18 -26.98 -30.88
CA GLN A 210 1.05 -27.05 -31.66
C GLN A 210 1.59 -25.67 -32.04
N ASN A 211 0.72 -24.75 -32.46
CA ASN A 211 1.10 -23.37 -32.77
C ASN A 211 1.68 -22.66 -31.54
N LEU A 212 1.04 -22.82 -30.37
CA LEU A 212 1.51 -22.26 -29.11
C LEU A 212 2.87 -22.86 -28.71
N ALA A 213 3.04 -24.18 -28.85
CA ALA A 213 4.30 -24.85 -28.58
C ALA A 213 5.41 -24.38 -29.53
N GLU A 214 5.09 -24.18 -30.81
CA GLU A 214 6.02 -23.65 -31.81
C GLU A 214 6.43 -22.21 -31.47
N GLU A 215 5.47 -21.36 -31.12
CA GLU A 215 5.71 -19.96 -30.71
C GLU A 215 6.60 -19.87 -29.46
N LEU A 216 6.38 -20.74 -28.47
CA LEU A 216 7.19 -20.85 -27.27
C LEU A 216 8.59 -21.45 -27.54
N SER A 217 8.71 -22.33 -28.54
CA SER A 217 9.98 -22.98 -28.90
C SER A 217 10.97 -22.05 -29.62
N LYS A 218 10.48 -20.98 -30.25
CA LYS A 218 11.32 -20.03 -30.98
C LYS A 218 12.21 -19.26 -29.96
N PRO A 219 13.54 -19.43 -30.01
CA PRO A 219 14.43 -18.71 -29.11
C PRO A 219 14.31 -17.20 -29.38
N TYR A 220 14.17 -16.42 -28.30
CA TYR A 220 14.03 -14.98 -28.39
C TYR A 220 15.33 -14.35 -28.94
N GLU A 221 15.22 -13.60 -30.03
CA GLU A 221 16.34 -12.81 -30.57
C GLU A 221 16.57 -11.56 -29.71
N GLU A 222 17.63 -11.57 -28.88
CA GLU A 222 18.00 -10.46 -27.99
C GLU A 222 18.18 -9.11 -28.73
N SER A 223 18.49 -9.13 -30.03
CA SER A 223 18.70 -7.94 -30.86
C SER A 223 17.42 -7.13 -31.14
N LYS A 224 16.23 -7.74 -30.97
CA LYS A 224 14.92 -7.08 -31.13
C LYS A 224 14.35 -6.51 -29.83
N GLY A 225 14.97 -6.83 -28.68
CA GLY A 225 14.53 -6.34 -27.38
C GLY A 225 15.01 -4.93 -27.08
N HIS A 226 14.07 -4.00 -26.83
CA HIS A 226 14.43 -2.67 -26.37
C HIS A 226 14.97 -2.74 -24.92
N LYS A 227 16.11 -2.11 -24.61
CA LYS A 227 16.73 -2.10 -23.27
C LYS A 227 15.81 -1.56 -22.15
N ASN A 228 14.73 -0.86 -22.51
CA ASN A 228 13.71 -0.33 -21.61
C ASN A 228 12.56 -1.32 -21.31
N ALA A 229 12.60 -2.53 -21.86
CA ALA A 229 11.68 -3.62 -21.56
C ALA A 229 11.68 -4.01 -20.07
N LEU A 230 12.86 -3.97 -19.48
CA LEU A 230 13.08 -4.24 -18.07
C LEU A 230 13.32 -2.93 -17.36
N SER A 231 12.48 -2.61 -16.39
CA SER A 231 12.89 -1.65 -15.37
C SER A 231 14.01 -2.26 -14.54
N PHE A 232 15.01 -1.45 -14.16
CA PHE A 232 16.04 -1.87 -13.20
C PHE A 232 15.89 -1.18 -11.84
N SER A 233 15.02 -0.18 -11.71
CA SER A 233 14.73 0.49 -10.44
C SER A 233 13.37 0.05 -9.88
N ILE A 234 13.34 -0.24 -8.57
CA ILE A 234 12.12 -0.66 -7.86
C ILE A 234 11.11 0.50 -7.81
N TYR A 235 11.58 1.73 -7.61
CA TYR A 235 10.76 2.93 -7.55
C TYR A 235 11.00 3.82 -8.79
N SER A 236 9.95 4.50 -9.27
CA SER A 236 10.02 5.43 -10.42
C SER A 236 10.62 6.78 -10.02
N LEU A 237 10.27 7.26 -8.83
CA LEU A 237 10.70 8.55 -8.30
C LEU A 237 12.02 8.48 -7.53
N SER A 238 12.68 9.63 -7.43
CA SER A 238 13.80 9.80 -6.49
C SER A 238 13.30 9.66 -5.05
N LYS A 239 14.20 9.31 -4.12
CA LYS A 239 13.86 9.19 -2.69
C LYS A 239 13.24 10.47 -2.12
N TRP A 240 13.68 11.64 -2.58
CA TRP A 240 13.17 12.93 -2.14
C TRP A 240 11.78 13.23 -2.69
N ASP A 241 11.54 12.99 -3.97
CA ASP A 241 10.23 13.21 -4.60
C ASP A 241 9.18 12.29 -4.00
N LEU A 242 9.57 11.06 -3.68
CA LEU A 242 8.71 10.09 -3.03
C LEU A 242 8.35 10.51 -1.60
N LEU A 243 9.31 11.05 -0.83
CA LEU A 243 9.02 11.64 0.47
C LEU A 243 8.08 12.85 0.34
N LYS A 244 8.29 13.70 -0.68
CA LYS A 244 7.44 14.87 -0.96
C LYS A 244 6.01 14.47 -1.30
N ALA A 245 5.82 13.43 -2.13
CA ALA A 245 4.52 12.89 -2.48
C ALA A 245 3.77 12.36 -1.24
N CYS A 246 4.43 11.53 -0.43
CA CYS A 246 3.83 11.01 0.81
C CYS A 246 3.51 12.14 1.80
N PHE A 247 4.38 13.15 1.92
CA PHE A 247 4.16 14.29 2.79
C PHE A 247 2.96 15.12 2.36
N ALA A 248 2.84 15.41 1.07
CA ALA A 248 1.73 16.21 0.54
C ALA A 248 0.38 15.49 0.70
N ARG A 249 0.35 14.16 0.48
CA ARG A 249 -0.86 13.36 0.73
C ARG A 249 -1.25 13.33 2.21
N GLU A 250 -0.28 13.10 3.10
CA GLU A 250 -0.56 13.03 4.54
C GLU A 250 -1.07 14.39 5.07
N LEU A 251 -0.51 15.50 4.57
CA LEU A 251 -0.98 16.85 4.88
C LEU A 251 -2.42 17.08 4.38
N LEU A 252 -2.75 16.63 3.17
CA LEU A 252 -4.10 16.72 2.62
C LEU A 252 -5.12 15.92 3.46
N LEU A 253 -4.77 14.68 3.83
CA LEU A 253 -5.62 13.83 4.67
C LEU A 253 -5.80 14.42 6.07
N MET A 254 -4.78 15.09 6.60
CA MET A 254 -4.86 15.81 7.87
C MET A 254 -5.77 17.04 7.75
N LYS A 255 -5.67 17.84 6.68
CA LYS A 255 -6.53 19.00 6.41
C LYS A 255 -8.00 18.59 6.29
N ARG A 256 -8.31 17.50 5.58
CA ARG A 256 -9.69 17.00 5.43
C ARG A 256 -10.27 16.41 6.71
N ASN A 257 -9.42 15.90 7.58
CA ASN A 257 -9.79 15.45 8.92
C ASN A 257 -9.51 16.51 10.00
N ALA A 258 -9.34 17.79 9.63
CA ALA A 258 -9.03 18.86 10.57
C ALA A 258 -10.07 18.98 11.69
N PHE A 259 -11.33 18.69 11.39
CA PHE A 259 -12.41 18.66 12.38
C PHE A 259 -12.07 17.80 13.61
N ILE A 260 -11.44 16.64 13.42
CA ILE A 260 -11.10 15.75 14.53
C ILE A 260 -9.98 16.33 15.40
N TYR A 261 -9.00 17.00 14.79
CA TYR A 261 -7.91 17.63 15.53
C TYR A 261 -8.38 18.89 16.27
N ILE A 262 -9.24 19.68 15.64
CA ILE A 262 -9.84 20.89 16.24
C ILE A 262 -10.73 20.50 17.43
N SER A 263 -11.63 19.53 17.26
CA SER A 263 -12.53 19.11 18.34
C SER A 263 -11.77 18.56 19.55
N LYS A 264 -10.71 17.79 19.32
CA LYS A 264 -9.79 17.33 20.38
C LYS A 264 -9.08 18.46 21.09
N SER A 265 -8.58 19.45 20.34
CA SER A 265 -7.91 20.62 20.94
C SER A 265 -8.86 21.41 21.82
N ILE A 266 -10.12 21.59 21.39
CA ILE A 266 -11.17 22.22 22.20
C ILE A 266 -11.49 21.39 23.45
N GLN A 267 -11.63 20.06 23.30
CA GLN A 267 -11.88 19.15 24.42
C GLN A 267 -10.74 19.23 25.46
N LEU A 268 -9.48 19.25 25.02
CA LEU A 268 -8.32 19.39 25.91
C LEU A 268 -8.33 20.74 26.63
N GLY A 269 -8.66 21.83 25.94
CA GLY A 269 -8.79 23.16 26.53
C GLY A 269 -9.87 23.20 27.61
N LEU A 270 -11.05 22.61 27.37
CA LEU A 270 -12.12 22.52 28.36
C LEU A 270 -11.69 21.71 29.60
N LEU A 271 -10.98 20.60 29.38
CA LEU A 271 -10.44 19.80 30.47
C LEU A 271 -9.36 20.54 31.27
N ALA A 272 -8.54 21.36 30.62
CA ALA A 272 -7.56 22.22 31.28
C ALA A 272 -8.24 23.27 32.20
N VAL A 273 -9.36 23.86 31.74
CA VAL A 273 -10.16 24.78 32.56
C VAL A 273 -10.74 24.06 33.78
N ILE A 274 -11.37 22.89 33.60
CA ILE A 274 -11.92 22.10 34.71
C ILE A 274 -10.82 21.79 35.73
N THR A 275 -9.65 21.32 35.27
CA THR A 275 -8.50 21.02 36.12
C THR A 275 -8.03 22.26 36.89
N GLY A 276 -7.92 23.40 36.21
CA GLY A 276 -7.55 24.67 36.81
C GLY A 276 -8.54 25.14 37.88
N THR A 277 -9.84 24.87 37.72
CA THR A 277 -10.84 25.20 38.75
C THR A 277 -10.76 24.31 39.99
N VAL A 278 -10.38 23.04 39.84
CA VAL A 278 -10.18 22.11 40.97
C VAL A 278 -8.97 22.55 41.80
N PHE A 279 -7.87 22.90 41.16
CA PHE A 279 -6.63 23.33 41.80
C PHE A 279 -6.48 24.86 41.81
N LEU A 280 -7.53 25.59 42.15
CA LEU A 280 -7.56 27.04 42.02
C LEU A 280 -6.50 27.74 42.89
N ARG A 281 -5.72 28.65 42.30
CA ARG A 281 -4.64 29.42 42.96
C ARG A 281 -5.03 30.04 44.31
N THR A 282 -6.26 30.55 44.45
CA THR A 282 -6.71 31.21 45.70
C THR A 282 -6.78 30.27 46.90
N ARG A 283 -6.80 28.96 46.67
CA ARG A 283 -6.83 27.92 47.71
C ARG A 283 -5.50 27.18 47.87
N MET A 284 -4.45 27.61 47.17
CA MET A 284 -3.17 26.89 47.09
C MET A 284 -2.05 27.69 47.78
N GLY A 285 -1.74 27.33 49.03
CA GLY A 285 -0.63 27.91 49.81
C GLY A 285 0.73 27.25 49.56
N VAL A 286 1.78 27.73 50.25
CA VAL A 286 3.13 27.14 50.21
C VAL A 286 3.38 26.34 51.48
N ASP A 287 2.70 25.19 51.59
CA ASP A 287 2.81 24.25 52.72
C ASP A 287 2.99 22.81 52.23
N ARG A 288 3.30 21.89 53.14
CA ARG A 288 3.46 20.46 52.80
C ARG A 288 2.20 19.83 52.21
N ILE A 289 1.01 20.24 52.68
CA ILE A 289 -0.28 19.71 52.17
C ILE A 289 -0.50 20.19 50.73
N HIS A 290 -0.39 21.51 50.51
CA HIS A 290 -0.56 22.12 49.19
C HIS A 290 0.52 21.68 48.20
N ALA A 291 1.73 21.38 48.65
CA ALA A 291 2.78 20.79 47.82
C ALA A 291 2.34 19.45 47.18
N ASN A 292 1.66 18.59 47.93
CA ASN A 292 1.12 17.35 47.38
C ASN A 292 0.04 17.62 46.31
N TYR A 293 -0.75 18.69 46.45
CA TYR A 293 -1.71 19.11 45.43
C TYR A 293 -1.01 19.62 44.17
N TYR A 294 0.05 20.43 44.29
CA TYR A 294 0.87 20.84 43.14
C TYR A 294 1.49 19.63 42.44
N MET A 295 2.08 18.70 43.19
CA MET A 295 2.64 17.46 42.65
C MET A 295 1.57 16.63 41.91
N GLY A 296 0.41 16.43 42.54
CA GLY A 296 -0.71 15.71 41.95
C GLY A 296 -1.25 16.38 40.68
N SER A 297 -1.28 17.72 40.63
CA SER A 297 -1.69 18.46 39.43
C SER A 297 -0.70 18.28 38.27
N LEU A 298 0.61 18.27 38.53
CA LEU A 298 1.64 18.04 37.52
C LEU A 298 1.59 16.61 36.98
N PHE A 299 1.40 15.62 37.86
CA PHE A 299 1.20 14.23 37.44
C PHE A 299 -0.08 14.07 36.64
N TYR A 300 -1.17 14.71 37.05
CA TYR A 300 -2.43 14.67 36.32
C TYR A 300 -2.32 15.27 34.91
N ALA A 301 -1.55 16.36 34.75
CA ALA A 301 -1.24 16.92 33.43
C ALA A 301 -0.51 15.92 32.53
N LEU A 302 0.49 15.19 33.07
CA LEU A 302 1.19 14.14 32.33
C LEU A 302 0.25 13.01 31.92
N LEU A 303 -0.59 12.54 32.85
CA LEU A 303 -1.56 11.47 32.60
C LEU A 303 -2.56 11.86 31.52
N LEU A 304 -3.09 13.07 31.55
CA LEU A 304 -4.05 13.54 30.55
C LEU A 304 -3.45 13.67 29.16
N LEU A 305 -2.24 14.20 29.03
CA LEU A 305 -1.55 14.27 27.74
C LEU A 305 -1.24 12.86 27.20
N MET A 306 -0.93 11.90 28.07
CA MET A 306 -0.79 10.51 27.64
C MET A 306 -2.11 9.92 27.11
N VAL A 307 -3.22 10.12 27.83
CA VAL A 307 -4.55 9.63 27.40
C VAL A 307 -4.98 10.28 26.09
N ASN A 308 -4.68 11.57 25.88
CA ASN A 308 -4.98 12.28 24.62
C ASN A 308 -4.24 11.67 23.42
N GLY A 309 -3.08 11.03 23.63
CA GLY A 309 -2.38 10.31 22.56
C GLY A 309 -3.10 9.02 22.10
N PHE A 310 -4.00 8.45 22.90
CA PHE A 310 -4.62 7.14 22.62
C PHE A 310 -5.37 7.05 21.28
N PRO A 311 -6.19 8.03 20.86
CA PRO A 311 -6.93 7.90 19.61
C PRO A 311 -6.04 7.95 18.35
N GLU A 312 -4.76 8.35 18.47
CA GLU A 312 -3.79 8.21 17.36
C GLU A 312 -3.57 6.74 17.00
N LEU A 313 -3.66 5.82 17.96
CA LEU A 313 -3.65 4.37 17.74
C LEU A 313 -4.73 3.94 16.73
N ALA A 314 -5.98 4.36 16.98
CA ALA A 314 -7.13 4.02 16.16
C ALA A 314 -7.00 4.61 14.74
N MET A 315 -6.55 5.86 14.65
CA MET A 315 -6.31 6.53 13.36
C MET A 315 -5.21 5.84 12.56
N ALA A 316 -4.12 5.41 13.22
CA ALA A 316 -3.04 4.68 12.56
C ALA A 316 -3.52 3.33 12.03
N ILE A 317 -4.23 2.54 12.84
CA ILE A 317 -4.75 1.21 12.45
C ILE A 317 -5.65 1.31 11.22
N ASN A 318 -6.56 2.28 11.16
CA ASN A 318 -7.47 2.45 10.02
C ASN A 318 -6.76 2.81 8.70
N ARG A 319 -5.53 3.32 8.76
CA ARG A 319 -4.72 3.68 7.58
C ARG A 319 -3.80 2.56 7.12
N LEU A 320 -3.51 1.58 7.97
CA LEU A 320 -2.59 0.47 7.67
C LEU A 320 -2.98 -0.36 6.44
N PRO A 321 -4.27 -0.73 6.21
CA PRO A 321 -4.63 -1.53 5.04
C PRO A 321 -4.25 -0.86 3.71
N ILE A 322 -4.49 0.45 3.60
CA ILE A 322 -4.16 1.24 2.40
C ILE A 322 -2.64 1.33 2.24
N PHE A 323 -1.92 1.54 3.34
CA PHE A 323 -0.46 1.55 3.34
C PHE A 323 0.13 0.23 2.83
N TYR A 324 -0.38 -0.91 3.33
CA TYR A 324 0.13 -2.21 2.94
C TYR A 324 -0.17 -2.55 1.48
N LYS A 325 -1.38 -2.24 0.99
CA LYS A 325 -1.73 -2.36 -0.44
C LYS A 325 -0.67 -1.65 -1.30
N GLN A 326 -0.45 -0.37 -1.05
CA GLN A 326 0.48 0.45 -1.84
C GLN A 326 1.94 0.04 -1.68
N ARG A 327 2.35 -0.36 -0.47
CA ARG A 327 3.71 -0.87 -0.23
C ARG A 327 3.96 -2.16 -1.01
N ASP A 328 3.00 -3.07 -1.01
CA ASP A 328 3.12 -4.39 -1.64
C ASP A 328 3.08 -4.26 -3.19
N ASP A 329 2.40 -3.24 -3.71
CA ASP A 329 2.46 -2.82 -5.12
C ASP A 329 3.70 -1.94 -5.45
N TYR A 330 4.65 -1.80 -4.51
CA TYR A 330 5.89 -1.02 -4.65
C TYR A 330 5.71 0.46 -5.00
N PHE A 331 4.61 1.08 -4.57
CA PHE A 331 4.39 2.52 -4.73
C PHE A 331 5.40 3.33 -3.91
N TYR A 332 5.65 2.92 -2.65
CA TYR A 332 6.65 3.53 -1.78
C TYR A 332 7.10 2.60 -0.63
N PRO A 333 8.33 2.77 -0.11
CA PRO A 333 8.83 2.05 1.06
C PRO A 333 8.25 2.58 2.38
N ALA A 334 8.34 1.76 3.44
CA ALA A 334 7.78 2.07 4.76
C ALA A 334 8.31 3.38 5.40
N TRP A 335 9.60 3.70 5.23
CA TRP A 335 10.19 4.91 5.80
C TRP A 335 9.58 6.19 5.22
N ALA A 336 9.17 6.17 3.95
CA ALA A 336 8.60 7.34 3.27
C ALA A 336 7.20 7.68 3.77
N TYR A 337 6.49 6.72 4.35
CA TYR A 337 5.25 6.94 5.07
C TYR A 337 5.51 7.31 6.54
N ALA A 338 6.42 6.61 7.21
CA ALA A 338 6.67 6.80 8.64
C ALA A 338 7.18 8.21 9.00
N ILE A 339 8.06 8.79 8.18
CA ILE A 339 8.66 10.11 8.44
C ILE A 339 7.62 11.23 8.40
N PRO A 340 6.81 11.39 7.32
CA PRO A 340 5.74 12.40 7.30
C PRO A 340 4.72 12.24 8.41
N SER A 341 4.32 10.99 8.72
CA SER A 341 3.36 10.72 9.80
C SER A 341 3.86 11.19 11.18
N PHE A 342 5.18 11.24 11.40
CA PHE A 342 5.76 11.80 12.62
C PHE A 342 5.86 13.34 12.54
N ILE A 343 6.47 13.88 11.50
CA ILE A 343 6.77 15.31 11.38
C ILE A 343 5.50 16.15 11.43
N LEU A 344 4.43 15.71 10.74
CA LEU A 344 3.17 16.44 10.69
C LEU A 344 2.42 16.49 12.03
N LYS A 345 2.78 15.63 12.98
CA LYS A 345 2.18 15.60 14.33
C LYS A 345 2.89 16.53 15.32
N ILE A 346 4.11 16.96 15.02
CA ILE A 346 4.87 17.88 15.87
C ILE A 346 4.11 19.20 16.09
N PRO A 347 3.61 19.90 15.04
CA PRO A 347 2.85 21.13 15.23
C PRO A 347 1.55 20.94 16.02
N VAL A 348 0.85 19.82 15.80
CA VAL A 348 -0.39 19.49 16.55
C VAL A 348 -0.10 19.32 18.03
N SER A 349 0.94 18.53 18.34
CA SER A 349 1.38 18.31 19.71
C SER A 349 1.79 19.62 20.40
N LEU A 350 2.45 20.52 19.67
CA LEU A 350 2.84 21.83 20.18
C LEU A 350 1.63 22.71 20.52
N VAL A 351 0.65 22.81 19.62
CA VAL A 351 -0.59 23.58 19.84
C VAL A 351 -1.34 23.06 21.06
N GLU A 352 -1.50 21.74 21.17
CA GLU A 352 -2.19 21.11 22.31
C GLU A 352 -1.46 21.36 23.64
N SER A 353 -0.13 21.28 23.63
CA SER A 353 0.69 21.52 24.83
C SER A 353 0.69 22.99 25.25
N ILE A 354 0.70 23.92 24.29
CA ILE A 354 0.55 25.36 24.54
C ILE A 354 -0.82 25.66 25.13
N ALA A 355 -1.88 25.10 24.55
CA ALA A 355 -3.25 25.29 25.03
C ALA A 355 -3.40 24.82 26.48
N TRP A 356 -2.91 23.61 26.79
CA TRP A 356 -2.92 23.07 28.15
C TRP A 356 -2.12 23.94 29.13
N THR A 357 -0.87 24.26 28.80
CA THR A 357 0.05 24.94 29.72
C THR A 357 -0.42 26.37 29.98
N THR A 358 -0.84 27.11 28.95
CA THR A 358 -1.27 28.51 29.10
C THR A 358 -2.50 28.62 30.02
N ILE A 359 -3.46 27.71 29.89
CA ILE A 359 -4.68 27.70 30.71
C ILE A 359 -4.36 27.24 32.14
N SER A 360 -3.73 26.07 32.28
CA SER A 360 -3.52 25.45 33.60
C SER A 360 -2.50 26.22 34.45
N TYR A 361 -1.47 26.81 33.86
CA TYR A 361 -0.32 27.32 34.61
C TYR A 361 -0.67 28.48 35.55
N TYR A 362 -1.38 29.47 35.00
CA TYR A 362 -1.78 30.65 35.76
C TYR A 362 -3.02 30.40 36.63
N LEU A 363 -3.92 29.50 36.23
CA LEU A 363 -5.10 29.12 37.04
C LEU A 363 -4.69 28.36 38.31
N ILE A 364 -3.74 27.43 38.19
CA ILE A 364 -3.27 26.62 39.31
C ILE A 364 -2.33 27.42 40.22
N GLY A 365 -1.56 28.36 39.65
CA GLY A 365 -0.64 29.21 40.41
C GLY A 365 0.75 28.60 40.59
N TYR A 366 1.28 27.93 39.56
CA TYR A 366 2.70 27.53 39.56
C TYR A 366 3.63 28.74 39.67
N THR A 367 4.92 28.50 39.90
CA THR A 367 5.91 29.57 40.12
C THR A 367 5.91 30.56 38.94
N PRO A 368 5.67 31.88 39.13
CA PRO A 368 5.39 32.82 38.03
C PRO A 368 6.60 33.22 37.16
N GLU A 369 7.66 32.41 37.12
CA GLU A 369 8.87 32.67 36.33
C GLU A 369 8.69 32.23 34.87
N ALA A 370 8.99 33.13 33.93
CA ALA A 370 8.88 32.84 32.49
C ALA A 370 9.76 31.67 32.05
N SER A 371 10.97 31.54 32.60
CA SER A 371 11.86 30.40 32.32
C SER A 371 11.22 29.07 32.69
N ARG A 372 10.61 28.98 33.88
CA ARG A 372 9.94 27.77 34.38
C ARG A 372 8.67 27.44 33.59
N PHE A 373 7.95 28.45 33.10
CA PHE A 373 6.83 28.25 32.18
C PHE A 373 7.28 27.53 30.90
N PHE A 374 8.32 28.03 30.23
CA PHE A 374 8.84 27.40 29.02
C PHE A 374 9.45 26.02 29.29
N CYS A 375 10.11 25.82 30.43
CA CYS A 375 10.60 24.52 30.83
C CYS A 375 9.48 23.50 31.05
N GLN A 376 8.36 23.91 31.67
CA GLN A 376 7.19 23.05 31.85
C GLN A 376 6.49 22.75 30.52
N LEU A 377 6.31 23.77 29.67
CA LEU A 377 5.76 23.61 28.32
C LEU A 377 6.57 22.61 27.50
N LEU A 378 7.91 22.72 27.54
CA LEU A 378 8.81 21.85 26.79
C LEU A 378 8.67 20.38 27.23
N VAL A 379 8.64 20.10 28.55
CA VAL A 379 8.48 18.73 29.06
C VAL A 379 7.12 18.14 28.68
N LEU A 380 6.04 18.92 28.83
CA LEU A 380 4.68 18.49 28.46
C LEU A 380 4.58 18.20 26.96
N PHE A 381 5.15 19.07 26.12
CA PHE A 381 5.24 18.89 24.67
C PHE A 381 6.00 17.61 24.27
N LEU A 382 7.14 17.35 24.90
CA LEU A 382 7.93 16.16 24.60
C LEU A 382 7.21 14.88 25.04
N ILE A 383 6.59 14.86 26.23
CA ILE A 383 5.79 13.71 26.69
C ILE A 383 4.63 13.40 25.74
N HIS A 384 3.92 14.44 25.31
CA HIS A 384 2.81 14.26 24.37
C HIS A 384 3.31 13.69 23.03
N THR A 385 4.45 14.19 22.53
CA THR A 385 5.09 13.70 21.30
C THR A 385 5.58 12.25 21.42
N VAL A 386 6.15 11.86 22.57
CA VAL A 386 6.52 10.48 22.88
C VAL A 386 5.30 9.58 22.85
N THR A 387 4.20 10.03 23.46
CA THR A 387 2.98 9.22 23.60
C THR A 387 2.30 8.99 22.25
N LEU A 388 2.21 10.02 21.40
CA LEU A 388 1.74 9.87 20.02
C LEU A 388 2.61 8.87 19.23
N SER A 389 3.93 8.90 19.43
CA SER A 389 4.85 7.99 18.76
C SER A 389 4.76 6.56 19.30
N MET A 390 4.57 6.38 20.61
CA MET A 390 4.36 5.10 21.26
C MET A 390 3.10 4.41 20.71
N PHE A 391 1.96 5.12 20.66
CA PHE A 391 0.71 4.54 20.16
C PHE A 391 0.76 4.23 18.67
N ARG A 392 1.45 5.03 17.84
CA ARG A 392 1.73 4.68 16.44
C ARG A 392 2.58 3.43 16.32
N CYS A 393 3.62 3.31 17.15
CA CYS A 393 4.45 2.10 17.20
C CYS A 393 3.59 0.88 17.52
N VAL A 394 2.79 0.93 18.59
CA VAL A 394 1.85 -0.16 18.96
C VAL A 394 0.91 -0.50 17.81
N ALA A 395 0.33 0.49 17.11
CA ALA A 395 -0.53 0.24 15.94
C ALA A 395 0.15 -0.60 14.86
N SER A 396 1.44 -0.39 14.59
CA SER A 396 2.17 -1.16 13.57
C SER A 396 2.31 -2.64 13.90
N TYR A 397 2.43 -3.00 15.18
CA TYR A 397 2.53 -4.39 15.64
C TYR A 397 1.14 -5.02 15.84
N CYS A 398 0.20 -4.23 16.35
CA CYS A 398 -1.18 -4.63 16.64
C CYS A 398 -2.12 -4.08 15.56
N GLN A 399 -2.10 -4.71 14.39
CA GLN A 399 -2.73 -4.24 13.15
C GLN A 399 -4.27 -4.30 13.14
N THR A 400 -4.92 -4.85 14.16
CA THR A 400 -6.39 -4.91 14.28
C THR A 400 -6.87 -4.01 15.41
N MET A 401 -8.08 -3.47 15.30
CA MET A 401 -8.61 -2.53 16.30
C MET A 401 -8.68 -3.14 17.71
N VAL A 402 -9.05 -4.43 17.80
CA VAL A 402 -9.14 -5.16 19.09
C VAL A 402 -7.75 -5.37 19.69
N ALA A 403 -6.81 -5.94 18.92
CA ALA A 403 -5.45 -6.18 19.40
C ALA A 403 -4.74 -4.85 19.74
N GLY A 404 -4.97 -3.82 18.92
CA GLY A 404 -4.47 -2.47 19.13
C GLY A 404 -4.96 -1.92 20.45
N SER A 405 -6.26 -1.93 20.70
CA SER A 405 -6.84 -1.39 21.94
C SER A 405 -6.31 -2.09 23.20
N VAL A 406 -6.19 -3.43 23.16
CA VAL A 406 -5.61 -4.22 24.26
C VAL A 406 -4.13 -3.88 24.44
N GLY A 407 -3.34 -3.90 23.36
CA GLY A 407 -1.90 -3.61 23.39
C GLY A 407 -1.60 -2.18 23.83
N GLY A 408 -2.39 -1.21 23.37
CA GLY A 408 -2.28 0.20 23.74
C GLY A 408 -2.61 0.43 25.21
N THR A 409 -3.67 -0.21 25.72
CA THR A 409 -4.02 -0.13 27.15
C THR A 409 -2.93 -0.77 28.02
N MET A 410 -2.37 -1.91 27.59
CA MET A 410 -1.30 -2.57 28.32
C MET A 410 0.00 -1.75 28.33
N ALA A 411 0.35 -1.12 27.20
CA ALA A 411 1.50 -0.20 27.12
C ALA A 411 1.31 1.05 28.00
N PHE A 412 0.08 1.59 28.03
CA PHE A 412 -0.28 2.71 28.89
C PHE A 412 -0.15 2.35 30.37
N LEU A 413 -0.71 1.21 30.80
CA LEU A 413 -0.62 0.72 32.17
C LEU A 413 0.83 0.45 32.59
N ALA A 414 1.65 -0.16 31.71
CA ALA A 414 3.06 -0.40 31.99
C ALA A 414 3.81 0.92 32.21
N THR A 415 3.55 1.92 31.37
CA THR A 415 4.19 3.25 31.48
C THR A 415 3.77 3.96 32.77
N LEU A 416 2.50 3.84 33.18
CA LEU A 416 1.99 4.39 34.43
C LEU A 416 2.60 3.72 35.67
N LEU A 417 2.68 2.38 35.68
CA LEU A 417 3.21 1.61 36.81
C LEU A 417 4.65 2.01 37.14
N PHE A 418 5.47 2.21 36.10
CA PHE A 418 6.87 2.58 36.25
C PHE A 418 7.10 4.09 36.33
N GLY A 419 6.05 4.92 36.30
CA GLY A 419 6.15 6.38 36.26
C GLY A 419 6.91 7.01 37.43
N GLY A 420 6.76 6.49 38.64
CA GLY A 420 7.40 7.04 39.84
C GLY A 420 6.44 7.71 40.82
N PHE A 421 5.34 8.26 40.31
CA PHE A 421 4.31 8.88 41.16
C PHE A 421 3.46 7.86 41.95
N ILE A 422 2.93 6.83 41.28
CA ILE A 422 2.03 5.84 41.91
C ILE A 422 2.82 4.94 42.86
N ILE A 423 3.96 4.44 42.38
CA ILE A 423 4.90 3.64 43.17
C ILE A 423 6.24 4.39 43.14
N PRO A 424 6.66 4.99 44.26
CA PRO A 424 7.96 5.65 44.32
C PRO A 424 9.10 4.67 44.12
N ARG A 425 10.17 5.12 43.46
CA ARG A 425 11.34 4.31 43.10
C ARG A 425 11.99 3.61 44.30
N SER A 426 11.95 4.24 45.48
CA SER A 426 12.50 3.70 46.73
C SER A 426 11.78 2.44 47.20
N PHE A 427 10.47 2.33 46.95
CA PHE A 427 9.63 1.20 47.35
C PHE A 427 9.65 0.05 46.33
N MET A 428 10.17 0.27 45.13
CA MET A 428 10.28 -0.80 44.12
C MET A 428 11.34 -1.84 44.54
N PRO A 429 11.06 -3.15 44.38
CA PRO A 429 12.05 -4.21 44.58
C PRO A 429 13.29 -4.01 43.68
N ASN A 430 14.48 -4.39 44.16
CA ASN A 430 15.74 -4.17 43.42
C ASN A 430 15.74 -4.72 41.98
N TRP A 431 15.09 -5.86 41.75
CA TRP A 431 14.96 -6.49 40.43
C TRP A 431 14.03 -5.73 39.47
N LEU A 432 13.18 -4.84 39.98
CA LEU A 432 12.20 -4.06 39.21
C LEU A 432 12.60 -2.58 39.07
N LYS A 433 13.58 -2.10 39.86
CA LYS A 433 14.05 -0.70 39.86
C LYS A 433 14.52 -0.19 38.49
N TRP A 434 14.96 -1.05 37.59
CA TRP A 434 15.37 -0.66 36.24
C TRP A 434 14.19 -0.24 35.36
N GLY A 435 12.98 -0.78 35.62
CA GLY A 435 11.77 -0.46 34.86
C GLY A 435 11.38 1.01 34.94
N PHE A 436 11.72 1.68 36.05
CA PHE A 436 11.60 3.14 36.20
C PHE A 436 12.31 3.91 35.08
N TRP A 437 13.50 3.46 34.66
CA TRP A 437 14.26 4.13 33.60
C TRP A 437 13.76 3.81 32.19
N LEU A 438 12.91 2.79 32.05
CA LEU A 438 12.28 2.43 30.78
C LEU A 438 11.02 3.27 30.50
N SER A 439 10.41 3.85 31.53
CA SER A 439 9.20 4.65 31.38
C SER A 439 9.51 6.09 30.96
N PRO A 440 8.99 6.58 29.83
CA PRO A 440 9.12 8.01 29.49
C PRO A 440 8.45 8.92 30.52
N LEU A 441 7.42 8.43 31.21
CA LEU A 441 6.68 9.20 32.22
C LEU A 441 7.58 9.62 33.40
N SER A 442 8.53 8.78 33.80
CA SER A 442 9.48 9.08 34.88
C SER A 442 10.34 10.30 34.59
N TYR A 443 10.83 10.43 33.36
CA TYR A 443 11.62 11.60 32.95
C TYR A 443 10.76 12.86 32.89
N GLY A 444 9.49 12.73 32.47
CA GLY A 444 8.50 13.82 32.51
C GLY A 444 8.23 14.28 33.94
N GLU A 445 8.03 13.34 34.87
CA GLU A 445 7.78 13.63 36.27
C GLU A 445 9.01 14.29 36.94
N ILE A 446 10.22 13.75 36.77
CA ILE A 446 11.45 14.36 37.30
C ILE A 446 11.63 15.78 36.75
N GLY A 447 11.37 15.98 35.45
CA GLY A 447 11.50 17.28 34.80
C GLY A 447 10.52 18.33 35.34
N LEU A 448 9.23 17.99 35.47
CA LEU A 448 8.20 18.91 35.96
C LEU A 448 8.34 19.23 37.44
N THR A 449 8.56 18.20 38.25
CA THR A 449 8.62 18.33 39.71
C THR A 449 9.90 19.04 40.14
N GLY A 450 11.03 18.73 39.49
CA GLY A 450 12.27 19.48 39.66
C GLY A 450 12.12 20.96 39.23
N ASN A 451 11.42 21.22 38.12
CA ASN A 451 11.18 22.60 37.66
C ASN A 451 10.31 23.41 38.64
N GLU A 452 9.36 22.80 39.34
CA GLU A 452 8.51 23.52 40.29
C GLU A 452 9.11 23.61 41.69
N PHE A 453 9.55 22.48 42.28
CA PHE A 453 9.98 22.42 43.68
C PHE A 453 11.40 22.93 43.94
N LEU A 454 12.21 23.14 42.89
CA LEU A 454 13.50 23.85 43.00
C LEU A 454 13.36 25.36 42.77
N ALA A 455 12.14 25.91 42.78
CA ALA A 455 11.91 27.35 42.76
C ALA A 455 12.24 28.01 44.10
N GLN A 456 12.65 29.28 44.04
CA GLN A 456 13.08 30.04 45.21
C GLN A 456 12.03 30.01 46.34
N ARG A 457 10.74 30.13 45.99
CA ARG A 457 9.61 30.07 46.95
C ARG A 457 9.55 28.80 47.80
N TRP A 458 10.04 27.66 47.28
CA TRP A 458 10.06 26.37 47.99
C TRP A 458 11.37 26.12 48.74
N LEU A 459 12.41 26.91 48.43
CA LEU A 459 13.74 26.80 49.05
C LEU A 459 13.88 27.72 50.28
N GLU A 460 13.12 28.82 50.33
CA GLU A 460 13.12 29.77 51.46
C GLU A 460 12.56 29.15 52.74
N ILE A 461 11.58 28.24 52.63
CA ILE A 461 10.98 27.55 53.77
C ILE A 461 11.82 26.32 54.11
N LYS A 462 12.45 26.31 55.28
CA LYS A 462 13.24 25.16 55.78
C LYS A 462 12.49 24.41 56.87
N ILE A 463 12.38 23.08 56.72
CA ILE A 463 11.82 22.19 57.75
C ILE A 463 12.91 21.21 58.15
N SER A 464 13.33 21.25 59.42
CA SER A 464 14.42 20.41 59.96
C SER A 464 15.77 20.63 59.24
N GLY A 465 16.11 21.89 58.92
CA GLY A 465 17.38 22.25 58.28
C GLY A 465 17.45 22.01 56.76
N VAL A 466 16.50 21.28 56.17
CA VAL A 466 16.39 21.03 54.73
C VAL A 466 15.29 21.90 54.11
N ALA A 467 15.52 22.41 52.91
CA ALA A 467 14.50 23.13 52.14
C ALA A 467 13.26 22.27 51.90
N LEU A 468 12.07 22.86 52.06
CA LEU A 468 10.78 22.18 51.90
C LEU A 468 10.67 21.47 50.54
N GLY A 469 10.98 22.18 49.45
CA GLY A 469 10.93 21.61 48.09
C GLY A 469 11.82 20.37 47.92
N ARG A 470 13.04 20.41 48.44
CA ARG A 470 13.96 19.26 48.37
C ARG A 470 13.48 18.09 49.23
N ARG A 471 12.90 18.38 50.39
CA ARG A 471 12.34 17.34 51.27
C ARG A 471 11.18 16.60 50.62
N ILE A 472 10.30 17.30 49.91
CA ILE A 472 9.19 16.70 49.16
C ILE A 472 9.72 15.77 48.04
N LEU A 473 10.74 16.21 47.31
CA LEU A 473 11.38 15.39 46.28
C LEU A 473 12.07 14.15 46.88
N MET A 474 12.72 14.28 48.04
CA MET A 474 13.32 13.15 48.76
C MET A 474 12.27 12.13 49.21
N ASP A 475 11.14 12.60 49.76
CA ASP A 475 10.04 11.74 50.22
C ASP A 475 9.49 10.86 49.07
N GLN A 476 9.45 11.40 47.85
CA GLN A 476 9.01 10.69 46.63
C GLN A 476 10.15 9.96 45.90
N GLY A 477 11.40 10.07 46.36
CA GLY A 477 12.56 9.47 45.68
C GLY A 477 12.92 10.12 44.33
N LEU A 478 12.55 11.38 44.15
CA LEU A 478 12.76 12.21 42.95
C LEU A 478 13.77 13.35 43.16
N ASP A 479 14.54 13.33 44.26
CA ASP A 479 15.60 14.32 44.52
C ASP A 479 16.81 14.08 43.60
N PHE A 480 16.76 14.69 42.42
CA PHE A 480 17.84 14.69 41.43
C PHE A 480 18.46 16.08 41.28
N SER A 481 19.69 16.15 40.79
CA SER A 481 20.36 17.43 40.53
C SER A 481 19.64 18.23 39.43
N SER A 482 19.80 19.54 39.42
CA SER A 482 19.22 20.42 38.39
C SER A 482 19.66 20.06 36.96
N TYR A 483 20.84 19.43 36.81
CA TYR A 483 21.32 18.93 35.52
C TYR A 483 20.44 17.78 34.97
N PHE A 484 19.78 17.03 35.85
CA PHE A 484 18.91 15.92 35.45
C PHE A 484 17.70 16.38 34.62
N TYR A 485 17.31 17.66 34.70
CA TYR A 485 16.30 18.23 33.81
C TYR A 485 16.69 18.06 32.33
N TRP A 486 17.93 18.38 31.97
CA TRP A 486 18.42 18.24 30.59
C TRP A 486 18.58 16.78 30.17
N ILE A 487 18.92 15.89 31.12
CA ILE A 487 18.92 14.45 30.89
C ILE A 487 17.50 13.97 30.57
N SER A 488 16.49 14.42 31.30
CA SER A 488 15.09 14.10 31.02
C SER A 488 14.66 14.56 29.62
N ILE A 489 15.03 15.77 29.20
CA ILE A 489 14.76 16.27 27.84
C ILE A 489 15.42 15.36 26.79
N GLY A 490 16.70 15.05 26.97
CA GLY A 490 17.43 14.15 26.07
C GLY A 490 16.83 12.74 26.00
N ALA A 491 16.41 12.19 27.15
CA ALA A 491 15.75 10.90 27.24
C ALA A 491 14.41 10.88 26.49
N LEU A 492 13.56 11.92 26.68
CA LEU A 492 12.27 12.03 25.98
C LEU A 492 12.44 12.14 24.45
N LEU A 493 13.43 12.89 23.98
CA LEU A 493 13.79 12.92 22.55
C LEU A 493 14.26 11.54 22.07
N GLY A 494 15.08 10.85 22.86
CA GLY A 494 15.53 9.48 22.59
C GLY A 494 14.37 8.49 22.46
N PHE A 495 13.40 8.51 23.40
CA PHE A 495 12.19 7.69 23.32
C PHE A 495 11.34 8.02 22.10
N THR A 496 11.23 9.31 21.75
CA THR A 496 10.52 9.73 20.54
C THR A 496 11.16 9.09 19.31
N LEU A 497 12.49 9.16 19.16
CA LEU A 497 13.19 8.54 18.04
C LEU A 497 13.02 7.01 18.06
N LEU A 498 13.18 6.37 19.23
CA LEU A 498 13.06 4.92 19.41
C LEU A 498 11.71 4.40 18.93
N PHE A 499 10.60 5.02 19.34
CA PHE A 499 9.27 4.59 18.94
C PHE A 499 8.99 4.85 17.44
N ASN A 500 9.51 5.93 16.86
CA ASN A 500 9.35 6.18 15.42
C ASN A 500 10.19 5.22 14.56
N VAL A 501 11.39 4.85 15.00
CA VAL A 501 12.18 3.79 14.36
C VAL A 501 11.48 2.44 14.52
N GLY A 502 10.97 2.13 15.71
CA GLY A 502 10.18 0.94 15.98
C GLY A 502 8.93 0.84 15.10
N PHE A 503 8.27 1.98 14.83
CA PHE A 503 7.15 2.09 13.90
C PHE A 503 7.58 1.80 12.45
N ALA A 504 8.66 2.42 11.97
CA ALA A 504 9.17 2.17 10.62
C ALA A 504 9.61 0.71 10.40
N ILE A 505 10.25 0.11 11.42
CA ILE A 505 10.62 -1.31 11.42
C ILE A 505 9.37 -2.19 11.42
N GLY A 506 8.39 -1.89 12.27
CA GLY A 506 7.11 -2.59 12.33
C GLY A 506 6.43 -2.63 10.97
N LEU A 507 6.33 -1.48 10.30
CA LEU A 507 5.78 -1.36 8.95
C LEU A 507 6.60 -2.04 7.85
N THR A 508 7.90 -2.23 8.06
CA THR A 508 8.77 -2.92 7.09
C THR A 508 8.68 -4.44 7.23
N ILE A 509 8.65 -4.95 8.46
CA ILE A 509 8.70 -6.38 8.76
C ILE A 509 7.32 -7.02 8.64
N LYS A 510 6.29 -6.36 9.21
CA LYS A 510 4.94 -6.93 9.27
C LYS A 510 4.29 -6.86 7.89
N LYS A 511 3.67 -7.97 7.49
CA LYS A 511 2.74 -8.02 6.35
C LYS A 511 1.30 -7.96 6.88
N VAL A 512 0.33 -7.72 6.00
CA VAL A 512 -1.10 -7.79 6.35
C VAL A 512 -1.39 -9.16 6.98
N PRO A 513 -2.19 -9.24 8.06
CA PRO A 513 -2.60 -10.53 8.62
C PRO A 513 -3.21 -11.41 7.52
N GLY A 514 -2.69 -12.62 7.33
CA GLY A 514 -3.21 -13.59 6.34
C GLY A 514 -2.26 -13.99 5.20
N THR A 515 -1.07 -13.39 5.07
CA THR A 515 -0.08 -13.77 4.03
C THR A 515 1.14 -14.51 4.61
N SER A 516 1.18 -15.84 4.47
CA SER A 516 2.32 -16.68 4.86
C SER A 516 3.46 -16.62 3.84
N ARG A 517 4.72 -16.70 4.30
CA ARG A 517 5.95 -16.70 3.46
C ARG A 517 6.42 -18.13 3.17
N ALA A 518 7.04 -18.30 2.02
CA ALA A 518 7.98 -19.35 1.69
C ALA A 518 9.34 -18.77 1.29
N ILE A 519 10.35 -19.59 1.50
CA ILE A 519 11.76 -19.28 1.39
C ILE A 519 12.19 -19.66 -0.02
N ILE A 520 12.63 -18.68 -0.81
CA ILE A 520 13.26 -18.93 -2.11
C ILE A 520 14.64 -19.52 -1.85
N SER A 521 14.92 -20.71 -2.40
CA SER A 521 16.29 -21.25 -2.42
C SER A 521 17.11 -20.44 -3.43
N ARG A 522 18.16 -19.78 -2.94
CA ARG A 522 19.07 -18.93 -3.72
C ARG A 522 20.00 -19.70 -4.66
N ASN A 523 19.83 -21.02 -4.79
CA ASN A 523 20.90 -21.92 -5.23
C ASN A 523 21.02 -22.12 -6.75
N LYS A 524 20.25 -21.40 -7.59
CA LYS A 524 20.41 -21.47 -9.05
C LYS A 524 21.05 -20.23 -9.69
N LEU A 525 21.35 -19.17 -8.92
CA LEU A 525 22.07 -18.00 -9.46
C LEU A 525 23.60 -18.14 -9.35
N THR A 526 24.11 -19.13 -8.59
CA THR A 526 25.54 -19.32 -8.35
C THR A 526 26.23 -20.28 -9.33
N THR A 527 25.51 -20.85 -10.31
CA THR A 527 26.07 -21.82 -11.27
C THR A 527 26.44 -21.23 -12.63
N PHE A 528 26.30 -19.91 -12.83
CA PHE A 528 26.75 -19.23 -14.06
C PHE A 528 28.05 -18.43 -13.91
N ASP A 529 28.63 -18.38 -12.70
CA ASP A 529 29.99 -17.86 -12.50
C ASP A 529 30.96 -19.02 -12.35
N GLY A 530 31.62 -19.37 -13.45
CA GLY A 530 32.88 -20.13 -13.42
C GLY A 530 32.99 -21.29 -14.40
N ARG A 531 33.44 -20.98 -15.61
CA ARG A 531 34.63 -21.59 -16.26
C ARG A 531 34.74 -21.03 -17.68
N ASP A 532 35.71 -20.15 -17.89
CA ASP A 532 36.76 -20.37 -18.88
C ASP A 532 37.91 -19.39 -18.57
N GLN A 533 39.03 -19.96 -18.12
CA GLN A 533 40.34 -19.34 -18.18
C GLN A 533 40.85 -19.53 -19.61
N ASP A 534 41.15 -18.44 -20.29
CA ASP A 534 42.43 -18.37 -20.99
C ASP A 534 42.93 -16.93 -21.17
N ASN A 535 44.22 -16.78 -20.95
CA ASN A 535 44.98 -15.54 -20.92
C ASN A 535 45.20 -14.99 -22.34
N ASN A 536 44.97 -13.69 -22.55
CA ASN A 536 46.04 -12.76 -22.94
C ASN A 536 45.56 -11.32 -23.06
N ALA A 537 46.47 -10.42 -22.69
CA ALA A 537 46.34 -8.99 -22.59
C ALA A 537 45.98 -8.30 -23.93
N GLU A 538 45.18 -7.24 -23.87
CA GLU A 538 45.68 -5.85 -23.98
C GLU A 538 44.54 -4.82 -23.92
N ASN A 539 44.83 -3.73 -23.20
CA ASN A 539 44.05 -2.51 -23.13
C ASN A 539 43.69 -1.97 -24.51
N ARG A 540 42.40 -1.76 -24.78
CA ARG A 540 41.89 -0.69 -25.66
C ARG A 540 40.41 -0.45 -25.40
N ARG A 541 40.09 0.67 -24.75
CA ARG A 541 38.80 1.34 -24.96
C ARG A 541 38.83 1.96 -26.36
N PRO A 542 37.75 1.82 -27.15
CA PRO A 542 37.35 2.95 -27.99
C PRO A 542 35.89 3.32 -27.84
N LYS A 543 35.69 4.64 -27.91
CA LYS A 543 34.44 5.34 -28.17
C LYS A 543 33.87 4.90 -29.53
N LEU A 544 32.54 4.80 -29.64
CA LEU A 544 31.77 4.92 -30.90
C LEU A 544 30.51 5.70 -30.50
N GLN A 545 30.29 6.97 -30.86
CA GLN A 545 30.08 7.57 -32.19
C GLN A 545 29.12 6.79 -33.09
N ALA A 546 28.10 7.54 -33.50
CA ALA A 546 26.88 7.16 -34.16
C ALA A 546 27.13 6.76 -35.61
N GLU A 547 26.36 5.79 -36.09
CA GLU A 547 26.10 5.66 -37.52
C GLU A 547 24.69 5.14 -37.79
N THR A 548 24.17 5.67 -38.88
CA THR A 548 22.79 5.76 -39.34
C THR A 548 22.42 4.49 -40.11
N ALA A 549 21.22 3.94 -39.88
CA ALA A 549 20.63 2.95 -40.78
C ALA A 549 19.12 3.23 -40.97
N LEU A 550 18.76 3.62 -42.19
CA LEU A 550 17.39 3.73 -42.69
C LEU A 550 16.75 2.35 -42.94
N SER A 551 15.46 2.20 -42.65
CA SER A 551 14.42 1.50 -43.46
C SER A 551 13.09 1.38 -42.66
N PRO A 552 11.95 0.98 -43.26
CA PRO A 552 11.05 1.82 -44.05
C PRO A 552 9.63 1.97 -43.44
N ASN A 553 8.88 2.91 -44.01
CA ASN A 553 7.49 3.28 -43.70
C ASN A 553 6.53 2.12 -43.36
N ARG A 554 5.90 2.21 -42.17
CA ARG A 554 4.55 1.69 -41.91
C ARG A 554 3.66 2.82 -41.40
N THR A 555 2.52 2.91 -42.05
CA THR A 555 1.49 3.95 -41.99
C THR A 555 0.76 4.01 -40.65
N GLY A 556 0.64 5.22 -40.10
CA GLY A 556 -0.61 5.73 -39.51
C GLY A 556 -1.17 5.08 -38.25
N ARG A 557 -0.35 4.72 -37.26
CA ARG A 557 -0.80 4.52 -35.87
C ARG A 557 -0.07 5.48 -34.95
N MET A 558 -0.80 6.08 -34.02
CA MET A 558 -0.29 6.98 -33.00
C MET A 558 0.74 6.22 -32.14
N VAL A 559 2.03 6.43 -32.38
CA VAL A 559 3.10 5.75 -31.65
C VAL A 559 3.29 6.44 -30.31
N LEU A 560 2.65 5.91 -29.26
CA LEU A 560 3.14 6.11 -27.89
C LEU A 560 4.54 5.46 -27.80
N PRO A 561 5.55 6.09 -27.16
CA PRO A 561 6.96 5.69 -27.25
C PRO A 561 7.32 4.41 -26.45
N PHE A 562 6.43 3.42 -26.39
CA PHE A 562 6.56 2.25 -25.53
C PHE A 562 6.35 0.95 -26.33
N THR A 563 7.35 0.08 -26.39
CA THR A 563 7.26 -1.23 -27.08
C THR A 563 6.53 -2.27 -26.24
N PRO A 564 5.52 -2.99 -26.77
CA PRO A 564 4.78 -4.01 -26.03
C PRO A 564 5.66 -5.20 -25.61
N LEU A 565 5.38 -5.82 -24.46
CA LEU A 565 6.14 -6.95 -23.90
C LEU A 565 5.27 -8.20 -23.83
N ILE A 566 5.70 -9.28 -24.48
CA ILE A 566 5.04 -10.61 -24.43
C ILE A 566 5.38 -11.29 -23.10
N ILE A 567 4.40 -11.81 -22.37
CA ILE A 567 4.65 -12.68 -21.19
C ILE A 567 4.52 -14.13 -21.63
N SER A 568 5.52 -14.97 -21.36
CA SER A 568 5.44 -16.41 -21.58
C SER A 568 5.82 -17.17 -20.32
N PHE A 569 5.23 -18.35 -20.15
CA PHE A 569 5.48 -19.23 -19.01
C PHE A 569 5.48 -20.67 -19.49
N GLN A 570 6.44 -21.46 -19.02
CA GLN A 570 6.65 -22.82 -19.47
C GLN A 570 6.90 -23.74 -18.28
N ASP A 571 6.16 -24.85 -18.27
CA ASP A 571 6.23 -25.93 -17.29
C ASP A 571 6.15 -25.43 -15.84
N VAL A 572 5.28 -24.44 -15.61
CA VAL A 572 5.12 -23.81 -14.30
C VAL A 572 4.38 -24.75 -13.35
N ASN A 573 5.05 -25.10 -12.25
CA ASN A 573 4.51 -25.92 -11.18
C ASN A 573 4.52 -25.12 -9.87
N TYR A 574 3.48 -25.31 -9.05
CA TYR A 574 3.37 -24.62 -7.76
C TYR A 574 2.96 -25.59 -6.67
N TYR A 575 3.78 -25.61 -5.61
CA TYR A 575 3.62 -26.49 -4.45
C TYR A 575 3.45 -25.69 -3.18
N VAL A 576 2.52 -26.08 -2.30
CA VAL A 576 2.30 -25.48 -0.98
C VAL A 576 2.45 -26.55 0.09
N ASP A 577 2.94 -26.19 1.27
CA ASP A 577 2.97 -27.13 2.39
C ASP A 577 1.55 -27.55 2.78
N THR A 578 1.33 -28.85 3.02
CA THR A 578 0.01 -29.35 3.42
C THR A 578 -0.46 -28.68 4.72
N PRO A 579 -1.68 -28.08 4.73
CA PRO A 579 -2.27 -27.51 5.94
C PRO A 579 -2.38 -28.55 7.06
N ALA A 580 -2.25 -28.11 8.32
CA ALA A 580 -2.31 -28.99 9.49
C ALA A 580 -3.62 -29.80 9.53
N GLU A 581 -4.74 -29.16 9.18
CA GLU A 581 -6.07 -29.77 9.13
C GLU A 581 -6.12 -30.96 8.14
N MET A 582 -5.47 -30.87 6.98
CA MET A 582 -5.45 -31.99 6.01
C MET A 582 -4.54 -33.13 6.46
N ARG A 583 -3.47 -32.83 7.19
CA ARG A 583 -2.59 -33.86 7.77
C ARG A 583 -3.31 -34.66 8.85
N GLU A 584 -4.16 -34.02 9.64
CA GLU A 584 -5.02 -34.69 10.64
C GLU A 584 -6.05 -35.63 9.99
N HIS A 585 -6.47 -35.34 8.76
CA HIS A 585 -7.36 -36.19 7.96
C HIS A 585 -6.63 -37.26 7.12
N GLY A 586 -5.35 -37.52 7.39
CA GLY A 586 -4.60 -38.64 6.80
C GLY A 586 -3.88 -38.37 5.48
N TYR A 587 -3.76 -37.11 5.04
CA TYR A 587 -2.89 -36.77 3.89
C TYR A 587 -1.41 -36.89 4.27
N MET A 588 -0.73 -37.88 3.68
CA MET A 588 0.67 -38.22 3.98
C MET A 588 1.70 -37.36 3.23
N GLU A 589 1.28 -36.67 2.17
CA GLU A 589 2.18 -35.83 1.37
C GLU A 589 2.49 -34.52 2.09
N LYS A 590 3.78 -34.18 2.21
CA LYS A 590 4.25 -32.96 2.87
C LYS A 590 3.94 -31.68 2.09
N LYS A 591 3.73 -31.80 0.78
CA LYS A 591 3.47 -30.69 -0.14
C LYS A 591 2.29 -31.04 -1.04
N LEU A 592 1.33 -30.14 -1.13
CA LEU A 592 0.22 -30.18 -2.05
C LEU A 592 0.59 -29.44 -3.34
N GLN A 593 0.47 -30.10 -4.48
CA GLN A 593 0.62 -29.45 -5.78
C GLN A 593 -0.69 -28.78 -6.17
N LEU A 594 -0.63 -27.49 -6.52
CA LEU A 594 -1.81 -26.69 -6.89
C LEU A 594 -1.82 -26.32 -8.37
N LEU A 595 -0.64 -26.25 -9.01
CA LEU A 595 -0.50 -26.01 -10.45
C LEU A 595 0.39 -27.11 -11.05
N HIS A 596 -0.03 -27.65 -12.19
CA HIS A 596 0.57 -28.81 -12.85
C HIS A 596 0.99 -28.44 -14.28
N ASN A 597 2.30 -28.33 -14.52
CA ASN A 597 2.93 -28.09 -15.82
C ASN A 597 2.21 -27.05 -16.69
N ILE A 598 1.97 -25.88 -16.09
CA ILE A 598 1.24 -24.80 -16.74
C ILE A 598 2.14 -24.13 -17.78
N THR A 599 1.71 -24.15 -19.04
CA THR A 599 2.44 -23.57 -20.18
C THR A 599 1.53 -22.69 -21.02
N GLY A 600 2.00 -21.50 -21.40
CA GLY A 600 1.25 -20.53 -22.20
C GLY A 600 1.99 -19.22 -22.45
N ALA A 601 1.43 -18.40 -23.34
CA ALA A 601 1.93 -17.07 -23.65
C ALA A 601 0.80 -16.06 -23.80
N PHE A 602 1.05 -14.81 -23.43
CA PHE A 602 0.13 -13.71 -23.62
C PHE A 602 0.65 -12.76 -24.69
N GLN A 603 -0.22 -12.45 -25.65
CA GLN A 603 0.10 -11.52 -26.71
C GLN A 603 -0.26 -10.07 -26.30
N PRO A 604 0.51 -9.07 -26.76
CA PRO A 604 0.18 -7.67 -26.59
C PRO A 604 -1.05 -7.28 -27.39
N GLY A 605 -1.86 -6.37 -26.83
CA GLY A 605 -3.07 -5.88 -27.49
C GLY A 605 -4.23 -6.87 -27.50
N VAL A 606 -4.15 -7.92 -26.68
CA VAL A 606 -5.17 -8.97 -26.56
C VAL A 606 -5.78 -8.93 -25.17
N LEU A 607 -7.11 -8.95 -25.11
CA LEU A 607 -7.86 -9.14 -23.87
C LEU A 607 -8.15 -10.64 -23.68
N SER A 608 -7.49 -11.26 -22.69
CA SER A 608 -7.61 -12.69 -22.40
C SER A 608 -8.51 -12.94 -21.17
N ALA A 609 -9.45 -13.87 -21.30
CA ALA A 609 -10.25 -14.37 -20.18
C ALA A 609 -9.62 -15.60 -19.53
N LEU A 610 -9.49 -15.59 -18.20
CA LEU A 610 -9.12 -16.75 -17.39
C LEU A 610 -10.38 -17.36 -16.77
N MET A 611 -10.83 -18.48 -17.36
CA MET A 611 -12.08 -19.16 -17.03
C MET A 611 -11.81 -20.52 -16.38
N GLY A 612 -12.76 -20.97 -15.57
CA GLY A 612 -12.70 -22.26 -14.88
C GLY A 612 -13.54 -22.26 -13.63
N VAL A 613 -13.90 -23.45 -13.15
CA VAL A 613 -14.70 -23.62 -11.93
C VAL A 613 -13.99 -23.05 -10.69
N THR A 614 -14.73 -22.79 -9.62
CA THR A 614 -14.14 -22.44 -8.31
C THR A 614 -13.19 -23.55 -7.87
N GLY A 615 -11.96 -23.19 -7.48
CA GLY A 615 -10.93 -24.17 -7.11
C GLY A 615 -10.07 -24.69 -8.27
N ALA A 616 -10.32 -24.29 -9.53
CA ALA A 616 -9.50 -24.70 -10.68
C ALA A 616 -8.05 -24.18 -10.68
N GLY A 617 -7.69 -23.26 -9.76
CA GLY A 617 -6.35 -22.69 -9.68
C GLY A 617 -6.17 -21.30 -10.32
N LYS A 618 -7.26 -20.62 -10.73
CA LYS A 618 -7.22 -19.30 -11.41
C LYS A 618 -6.46 -18.23 -10.63
N THR A 619 -6.91 -17.90 -9.42
CA THR A 619 -6.25 -16.94 -8.52
C THR A 619 -4.82 -17.37 -8.18
N THR A 620 -4.59 -18.67 -8.01
CA THR A 620 -3.24 -19.21 -7.77
C THR A 620 -2.31 -18.94 -8.95
N LEU A 621 -2.77 -19.14 -10.19
CA LEU A 621 -1.99 -18.83 -11.39
C LEU A 621 -1.73 -17.33 -11.50
N LEU A 622 -2.75 -16.48 -11.31
CA LEU A 622 -2.59 -15.02 -11.31
C LEU A 622 -1.59 -14.55 -10.25
N ASP A 623 -1.65 -15.10 -9.04
CA ASP A 623 -0.71 -14.75 -7.97
C ASP A 623 0.72 -15.24 -8.25
N VAL A 624 0.91 -16.38 -8.92
CA VAL A 624 2.24 -16.89 -9.33
C VAL A 624 2.81 -16.05 -10.47
N LEU A 625 2.00 -15.72 -11.48
CA LEU A 625 2.39 -14.89 -12.61
C LEU A 625 2.67 -13.44 -12.19
N SER A 626 1.84 -12.84 -11.35
CA SER A 626 2.10 -11.54 -10.69
C SER A 626 3.25 -11.59 -9.68
N GLY A 627 3.58 -12.79 -9.21
CA GLY A 627 4.61 -13.00 -8.19
C GLY A 627 4.23 -12.48 -6.80
N ARG A 628 2.92 -12.35 -6.56
CA ARG A 628 2.32 -12.07 -5.25
C ARG A 628 2.33 -13.32 -4.35
N LYS A 629 2.33 -14.54 -4.93
CA LYS A 629 2.62 -15.76 -4.15
C LYS A 629 4.06 -15.74 -3.67
N THR A 630 4.22 -15.29 -2.43
CA THR A 630 5.48 -15.41 -1.69
C THR A 630 5.55 -16.68 -0.84
N GLY A 631 4.47 -17.46 -0.77
CA GLY A 631 4.38 -18.82 -0.20
C GLY A 631 4.61 -19.90 -1.26
N GLY A 632 4.91 -21.14 -0.86
CA GLY A 632 5.15 -22.28 -1.75
C GLY A 632 6.49 -22.35 -2.50
N VAL A 633 6.68 -23.42 -3.27
CA VAL A 633 7.80 -23.60 -4.22
C VAL A 633 7.25 -23.44 -5.63
N ILE A 634 7.85 -22.54 -6.41
CA ILE A 634 7.54 -22.33 -7.83
C ILE A 634 8.67 -22.95 -8.65
N GLU A 635 8.32 -23.84 -9.56
CA GLU A 635 9.22 -24.42 -10.56
C GLU A 635 8.72 -24.05 -11.97
N GLY A 636 9.59 -24.15 -12.98
CA GLY A 636 9.31 -23.70 -14.36
C GLY A 636 10.01 -22.40 -14.72
N ASP A 637 9.76 -21.91 -15.94
CA ASP A 637 10.34 -20.67 -16.48
C ASP A 637 9.23 -19.65 -16.77
N ILE A 638 9.44 -18.39 -16.37
CA ILE A 638 8.53 -17.28 -16.66
C ILE A 638 9.37 -16.17 -17.27
N ARG A 639 9.02 -15.79 -18.51
CA ARG A 639 9.73 -14.76 -19.29
C ARG A 639 8.84 -13.59 -19.63
N ILE A 640 9.43 -12.41 -19.72
CA ILE A 640 8.77 -11.14 -20.07
C ILE A 640 9.60 -10.45 -21.14
N GLY A 641 9.03 -10.26 -22.32
CA GLY A 641 9.74 -9.82 -23.51
C GLY A 641 10.98 -10.66 -23.77
N GLY A 642 10.89 -11.99 -23.56
CA GLY A 642 12.00 -12.93 -23.71
C GLY A 642 13.01 -13.01 -22.56
N TYR A 643 12.98 -12.08 -21.59
CA TYR A 643 13.89 -12.08 -20.44
C TYR A 643 13.31 -12.83 -19.25
N PRO A 644 14.12 -13.51 -18.41
CA PRO A 644 13.63 -14.17 -17.21
C PRO A 644 13.01 -13.17 -16.23
N LYS A 645 11.90 -13.56 -15.62
CA LYS A 645 11.16 -12.72 -14.66
C LYS A 645 11.99 -12.43 -13.41
N ILE A 646 12.31 -11.17 -13.20
CA ILE A 646 12.88 -10.66 -11.95
C ILE A 646 11.74 -10.22 -11.02
N GLN A 647 11.51 -10.98 -9.95
CA GLN A 647 10.38 -10.78 -9.05
C GLN A 647 10.26 -9.37 -8.47
N GLN A 648 11.39 -8.74 -8.12
CA GLN A 648 11.39 -7.41 -7.49
C GLN A 648 10.97 -6.30 -8.44
N THR A 649 11.25 -6.44 -9.73
CA THR A 649 10.94 -5.40 -10.72
C THR A 649 9.66 -5.69 -11.50
N PHE A 650 9.18 -6.94 -11.47
CA PHE A 650 7.97 -7.32 -12.18
C PHE A 650 6.75 -6.49 -11.76
N ALA A 651 6.62 -6.24 -10.46
CA ALA A 651 5.54 -5.43 -9.90
C ALA A 651 5.45 -4.01 -10.49
N ARG A 652 6.51 -3.48 -11.11
CA ARG A 652 6.48 -2.18 -11.79
C ARG A 652 5.85 -2.24 -13.18
N ILE A 653 6.07 -3.35 -13.89
CA ILE A 653 5.59 -3.55 -15.26
C ILE A 653 4.26 -4.32 -15.31
N SER A 654 3.85 -4.91 -14.18
CA SER A 654 2.54 -5.51 -13.98
C SER A 654 1.64 -4.63 -13.09
N GLY A 655 0.36 -4.47 -13.44
CA GLY A 655 -0.68 -4.02 -12.51
C GLY A 655 -1.48 -5.22 -12.02
N TYR A 656 -1.84 -5.26 -10.74
CA TYR A 656 -2.70 -6.30 -10.17
C TYR A 656 -3.92 -5.67 -9.52
N CYS A 657 -5.12 -6.01 -9.98
CA CYS A 657 -6.34 -5.63 -9.28
C CYS A 657 -6.77 -6.78 -8.37
N GLU A 658 -6.77 -6.51 -7.06
CA GLU A 658 -7.26 -7.44 -6.06
C GLU A 658 -8.78 -7.59 -6.11
N GLN A 659 -9.26 -8.69 -5.53
CA GLN A 659 -10.69 -8.94 -5.34
C GLN A 659 -11.33 -7.86 -4.44
N THR A 660 -10.65 -7.45 -3.36
CA THR A 660 -11.14 -6.44 -2.41
C THR A 660 -10.63 -5.04 -2.69
N ASP A 661 -11.54 -4.08 -2.83
CA ASP A 661 -11.19 -2.68 -3.05
C ASP A 661 -10.90 -1.95 -1.73
N VAL A 662 -9.61 -1.65 -1.48
CA VAL A 662 -9.18 -0.86 -0.32
C VAL A 662 -8.74 0.53 -0.76
N HIS A 663 -9.47 1.56 -0.29
CA HIS A 663 -9.27 2.96 -0.64
C HIS A 663 -9.34 3.87 0.59
N SER A 664 -8.72 5.06 0.51
CA SER A 664 -8.88 6.08 1.55
C SER A 664 -10.24 6.77 1.41
N PRO A 665 -11.08 6.82 2.46
CA PRO A 665 -12.41 7.39 2.33
C PRO A 665 -12.40 8.93 2.23
N GLN A 666 -11.31 9.58 2.62
CA GLN A 666 -11.17 11.04 2.61
C GLN A 666 -10.47 11.60 1.36
N ILE A 667 -10.05 10.76 0.42
CA ILE A 667 -9.51 11.20 -0.87
C ILE A 667 -10.63 11.27 -1.91
N THR A 668 -10.52 12.17 -2.87
CA THR A 668 -11.40 12.15 -4.06
C THR A 668 -10.89 11.13 -5.05
N LEU A 669 -11.78 10.70 -5.95
CA LEU A 669 -11.42 9.77 -7.02
C LEU A 669 -10.24 10.30 -7.84
N GLY A 670 -10.33 11.55 -8.32
CA GLY A 670 -9.31 12.18 -9.16
C GLY A 670 -7.97 12.35 -8.45
N GLU A 671 -7.98 12.70 -7.16
CA GLU A 671 -6.76 12.74 -6.34
C GLU A 671 -6.12 11.36 -6.15
N SER A 672 -6.91 10.29 -6.06
CA SER A 672 -6.38 8.93 -5.92
C SER A 672 -5.66 8.49 -7.20
N VAL A 673 -6.29 8.70 -8.36
CA VAL A 673 -5.68 8.42 -9.67
C VAL A 673 -4.44 9.30 -9.88
N ALA A 674 -4.51 10.59 -9.56
CA ALA A 674 -3.39 11.52 -9.68
C ALA A 674 -2.23 11.17 -8.74
N TYR A 675 -2.51 10.70 -7.53
CA TYR A 675 -1.48 10.24 -6.60
C TYR A 675 -0.80 8.95 -7.10
N SER A 676 -1.57 8.02 -7.68
CA SER A 676 -1.00 6.85 -8.37
C SER A 676 -0.11 7.29 -9.55
N ALA A 677 -0.57 8.26 -10.35
CA ALA A 677 0.19 8.86 -11.44
C ALA A 677 1.54 9.40 -10.97
N TRP A 678 1.52 10.21 -9.91
CA TRP A 678 2.71 10.81 -9.37
C TRP A 678 3.76 9.77 -8.97
N LEU A 679 3.35 8.66 -8.35
CA LEU A 679 4.27 7.64 -7.86
C LEU A 679 4.79 6.70 -8.96
N ARG A 680 4.02 6.50 -10.04
CA ARG A 680 4.31 5.46 -11.05
C ARG A 680 4.87 6.01 -12.35
N LEU A 681 4.54 7.25 -12.72
CA LEU A 681 5.04 7.86 -13.94
C LEU A 681 6.47 8.40 -13.76
N PRO A 682 7.29 8.42 -14.82
CA PRO A 682 8.57 9.10 -14.80
C PRO A 682 8.35 10.62 -14.71
N PRO A 683 9.24 11.36 -14.01
CA PRO A 683 9.12 12.81 -13.85
C PRO A 683 9.21 13.59 -15.17
N GLU A 684 9.74 12.97 -16.23
CA GLU A 684 9.91 13.56 -17.57
C GLU A 684 8.59 13.69 -18.34
N VAL A 685 7.56 12.92 -17.97
CA VAL A 685 6.25 12.91 -18.67
C VAL A 685 5.38 14.10 -18.24
N ASP A 686 5.62 14.67 -17.06
CA ASP A 686 4.84 15.79 -16.52
C ASP A 686 5.72 17.01 -16.22
N ALA A 687 5.71 17.99 -17.12
CA ALA A 687 6.44 19.26 -16.97
C ALA A 687 5.85 20.20 -15.89
N LYS A 688 4.74 19.84 -15.24
CA LYS A 688 4.19 20.58 -14.09
C LYS A 688 4.42 19.75 -12.81
N PRO A 689 5.09 20.30 -11.78
CA PRO A 689 5.20 19.61 -10.50
C PRO A 689 3.79 19.42 -9.92
N TYR A 690 3.48 18.19 -9.52
CA TYR A 690 2.26 17.82 -8.81
C TYR A 690 2.07 18.74 -7.60
N SER A 691 1.23 19.77 -7.75
CA SER A 691 0.71 20.56 -6.66
C SER A 691 -0.66 20.02 -6.34
N PHE A 692 -0.81 19.37 -5.18
CA PHE A 692 -2.15 19.19 -4.62
C PHE A 692 -2.81 20.58 -4.51
N PRO A 693 -4.08 20.74 -4.92
CA PRO A 693 -4.74 22.03 -4.97
C PRO A 693 -4.65 22.70 -3.61
N SER A 694 -3.87 23.78 -3.55
CA SER A 694 -3.83 24.68 -2.39
C SER A 694 -4.98 25.70 -2.43
N GLY A 695 -5.75 25.73 -3.52
CA GLY A 695 -6.83 26.70 -3.76
C GLY A 695 -8.23 26.07 -3.82
N ILE A 696 -8.74 25.55 -2.70
CA ILE A 696 -10.20 25.48 -2.47
C ILE A 696 -10.45 25.98 -1.06
N CYS A 697 -10.31 27.29 -0.88
CA CYS A 697 -10.72 28.00 0.33
C CYS A 697 -11.72 29.13 0.05
N GLU A 698 -12.12 29.37 -1.20
CA GLU A 698 -13.09 30.41 -1.55
C GLU A 698 -14.09 29.88 -2.57
N ARG A 699 -15.09 29.12 -2.11
CA ARG A 699 -16.41 28.95 -2.75
C ARG A 699 -17.30 28.12 -1.83
N SER A 700 -17.61 28.70 -0.68
CA SER A 700 -18.80 28.35 0.10
C SER A 700 -19.24 29.61 0.84
N SER A 701 -19.90 30.48 0.11
CA SER A 701 -20.85 31.46 0.64
C SER A 701 -22.23 31.03 0.19
#